data_AF-A0A933JNX6-F1
#
_entry.id   AF-A0A933JNX6-F1
#
_cell.length_a   1.000
_cell.length_b   1.000
_cell.length_c   1.000
_cell.angle_alpha   90.00
_cell.angle_beta   90.00
_cell.angle_gamma   90.00
#
_symmetry.space_group_name_H-M   'P 1'
#
loop_
_entity.id
_entity.type
_entity.pdbx_description
1 polymer ?
#
loop_
_entity_poly.entity_id
_entity_poly.type
_entity_poly.pdbx_seq_one_letter_code
_entity_poly.pdbx_strand_id
1 'polypeptide(L)'
;MAQKDRAESLERERRFEEAARAYFEIGALADAARMKMASGNWRDAGELLLAVLGEDAHRLSIVSPLSRKHALSAAICFERAGDSPRAVELFVGLGEIGRAVATLEKAGDAAGALALRARIEAGKRPSLSPPRPTAPPTQNRPAERAKHLEASGKLEEAMEAYSALLLHADAARVARNLGLFDRAAELYLDAGLAFEAAECFDGLGDSARSLDALLRVGRDDHRYRDAAILAIEKSAALFRLDYRLDQFLRLFVLTAPKTPKENAALLSLARLYHRNGFLESAKEVLQKIPATDPSRPDAKDVLAAVEAELSGSTMVYEKIAKEDFAFARTPRPAELPALPSLPPLPGDHTIAEPKRFEPTLTNPKPAGSTHELSAPTLFGSITREPPPALPSSPPPPIMRGTPATPPLQIPLPRASLPPPPIVPAPARAAGPGGFAEGARIADRYILDKKIGQGGMALVFRARDEELGQTIAMKVFVQLIDDNAELLRRFKHELLLSRRLNHPNILRLYDIGQHGGFRYITMELLEGCDLKSLMGKKSVSLVSKIDVLLQACAGFQAVHDAGVIHRDVKPQNIFITTQGELKVMDFGIAKSSIVENQTVAGMVAGTPNYMSPEQINGFSQVTPAADLYSLGVIAYELFTGQLPFRDADMMRVLIKHLKDPPPPPRSIDPALPEAIEKLVLKLLEKRAEDRYPSCRAVAEDLRKIRASLAL
;
A
#
# COMPACT_ATOMS: atom_id res chain seq x y z
N MET A 1 18.76 -5.22 24.68
CA MET A 1 18.59 -6.57 24.08
C MET A 1 18.02 -7.52 25.13
N ALA A 2 18.83 -8.32 25.85
CA ALA A 2 18.38 -9.51 26.60
C ALA A 2 17.07 -9.42 27.41
N GLN A 3 16.77 -8.29 28.08
CA GLN A 3 15.50 -8.12 28.81
C GLN A 3 14.26 -8.02 27.89
N LYS A 4 14.38 -7.38 26.72
CA LYS A 4 13.31 -7.36 25.72
C LYS A 4 13.13 -8.74 25.08
N ASP A 5 14.23 -9.40 24.75
CA ASP A 5 14.20 -10.76 24.17
C ASP A 5 13.52 -11.76 25.13
N ARG A 6 13.71 -11.57 26.45
CA ARG A 6 12.99 -12.28 27.52
C ARG A 6 11.50 -11.94 27.57
N ALA A 7 11.13 -10.66 27.49
CA ALA A 7 9.71 -10.24 27.47
C ALA A 7 8.96 -10.83 26.26
N GLU A 8 9.58 -10.79 25.07
CA GLU A 8 9.03 -11.39 23.86
C GLU A 8 8.95 -12.92 23.95
N SER A 9 9.89 -13.61 24.63
CA SER A 9 9.77 -15.05 24.88
C SER A 9 8.56 -15.37 25.75
N LEU A 10 8.37 -14.63 26.85
CA LEU A 10 7.23 -14.81 27.76
C LEU A 10 5.88 -14.54 27.06
N GLU A 11 5.84 -13.59 26.11
CA GLU A 11 4.67 -13.35 25.26
C GLU A 11 4.39 -14.53 24.31
N ARG A 12 5.43 -15.08 23.65
CA ARG A 12 5.31 -16.29 22.80
C ARG A 12 4.88 -17.53 23.61
N GLU A 13 5.35 -17.64 24.85
CA GLU A 13 4.94 -18.66 25.84
C GLU A 13 3.53 -18.42 26.42
N ARG A 14 2.86 -17.32 26.07
CA ARG A 14 1.55 -16.88 26.59
C ARG A 14 1.51 -16.62 28.11
N ARG A 15 2.65 -16.35 28.72
CA ARG A 15 2.80 -16.06 30.17
C ARG A 15 2.53 -14.58 30.44
N PHE A 16 1.31 -14.14 30.11
CA PHE A 16 0.97 -12.73 29.92
C PHE A 16 1.28 -11.84 31.13
N GLU A 17 1.06 -12.27 32.38
CA GLU A 17 1.41 -11.44 33.55
C GLU A 17 2.92 -11.33 33.81
N GLU A 18 3.71 -12.31 33.39
CA GLU A 18 5.17 -12.25 33.48
C GLU A 18 5.76 -11.43 32.33
N ALA A 19 5.19 -11.55 31.13
CA ALA A 19 5.48 -10.67 29.99
C ALA A 19 5.11 -9.21 30.30
N ALA A 20 3.95 -8.96 30.94
CA ALA A 20 3.52 -7.63 31.37
C ALA A 20 4.53 -6.97 32.32
N ARG A 21 5.03 -7.72 33.31
CA ARG A 21 6.08 -7.26 34.23
C ARG A 21 7.39 -7.00 33.48
N ALA A 22 7.84 -7.92 32.63
CA ALA A 22 9.07 -7.75 31.87
C ALA A 22 9.02 -6.56 30.90
N TYR A 23 7.87 -6.28 30.28
CA TYR A 23 7.65 -5.07 29.47
C TYR A 23 7.59 -3.80 30.32
N PHE A 24 6.99 -3.84 31.51
CA PHE A 24 6.96 -2.70 32.44
C PHE A 24 8.36 -2.34 32.96
N GLU A 25 9.16 -3.35 33.33
CA GLU A 25 10.55 -3.20 33.81
C GLU A 25 11.48 -2.53 32.78
N ILE A 26 11.19 -2.65 31.48
CA ILE A 26 11.95 -1.99 30.39
C ILE A 26 11.27 -0.71 29.86
N GLY A 27 10.26 -0.17 30.57
CA GLY A 27 9.57 1.06 30.19
C GLY A 27 8.59 0.93 29.01
N ALA A 28 8.36 -0.29 28.50
CA ALA A 28 7.47 -0.55 27.37
C ALA A 28 5.99 -0.60 27.82
N LEU A 29 5.50 0.49 28.41
CA LEU A 29 4.20 0.56 29.09
C LEU A 29 3.01 0.20 28.17
N ALA A 30 3.05 0.56 26.89
CA ALA A 30 2.03 0.18 25.91
C ALA A 30 2.05 -1.32 25.54
N ASP A 31 3.20 -1.99 25.66
CA ASP A 31 3.34 -3.43 25.47
C ASP A 31 2.86 -4.18 26.73
N ALA A 32 3.25 -3.69 27.91
CA ALA A 32 2.76 -4.17 29.20
C ALA A 32 1.22 -4.06 29.31
N ALA A 33 0.63 -2.97 28.83
CA ALA A 33 -0.82 -2.80 28.78
C ALA A 33 -1.52 -3.81 27.85
N ARG A 34 -0.92 -4.17 26.70
CA ARG A 34 -1.46 -5.25 25.84
C ARG A 34 -1.43 -6.59 26.54
N MET A 35 -0.36 -6.89 27.28
CA MET A 35 -0.27 -8.13 28.06
C MET A 35 -1.30 -8.16 29.20
N LYS A 36 -1.52 -7.04 29.89
CA LYS A 36 -2.60 -6.87 30.89
C LYS A 36 -4.02 -7.01 30.29
N MET A 37 -4.24 -6.55 29.06
CA MET A 37 -5.49 -6.84 28.33
C MET A 37 -5.64 -8.33 27.98
N ALA A 38 -4.54 -8.99 27.60
CA ALA A 38 -4.54 -10.42 27.25
C ALA A 38 -4.76 -11.34 28.48
N SER A 39 -4.33 -10.93 29.68
CA SER A 39 -4.61 -11.63 30.94
C SER A 39 -5.97 -11.29 31.56
N GLY A 40 -6.70 -10.30 31.02
CA GLY A 40 -7.99 -9.85 31.54
C GLY A 40 -7.92 -8.85 32.70
N ASN A 41 -6.73 -8.38 33.05
CA ASN A 41 -6.51 -7.35 34.08
C ASN A 41 -6.77 -5.94 33.52
N TRP A 42 -8.03 -5.68 33.15
CA TRP A 42 -8.44 -4.46 32.44
C TRP A 42 -8.14 -3.15 33.20
N ARG A 43 -8.27 -3.11 34.53
CA ARG A 43 -8.00 -1.87 35.29
C ARG A 43 -6.53 -1.47 35.19
N ASP A 44 -5.61 -2.41 35.45
CA ASP A 44 -4.16 -2.21 35.30
C ASP A 44 -3.80 -1.78 33.87
N ALA A 45 -4.40 -2.41 32.85
CA ALA A 45 -4.21 -2.00 31.45
C ALA A 45 -4.66 -0.56 31.18
N GLY A 46 -5.77 -0.12 31.79
CA GLY A 46 -6.26 1.25 31.72
C GLY A 46 -5.29 2.24 32.34
N GLU A 47 -4.82 1.99 33.57
CA GLU A 47 -3.84 2.85 34.26
C GLU A 47 -2.50 2.90 33.52
N LEU A 48 -2.02 1.78 32.97
CA LEU A 48 -0.80 1.76 32.12
C LEU A 48 -0.97 2.57 30.83
N LEU A 49 -2.15 2.54 30.20
CA LEU A 49 -2.44 3.36 29.03
C LEU A 49 -2.61 4.85 29.36
N LEU A 50 -3.01 5.20 30.59
CA LEU A 50 -2.96 6.59 31.07
C LEU A 50 -1.52 7.03 31.39
N ALA A 51 -0.70 6.15 31.96
CA ALA A 51 0.72 6.43 32.18
C ALA A 51 1.49 6.67 30.87
N VAL A 52 1.10 6.03 29.77
CA VAL A 52 1.59 6.30 28.40
C VAL A 52 1.23 7.71 27.89
N LEU A 53 0.23 8.38 28.48
CA LEU A 53 -0.19 9.74 28.09
C LEU A 53 0.47 10.85 28.92
N GLY A 54 0.88 10.57 30.17
CA GLY A 54 1.41 11.60 31.07
C GLY A 54 0.41 12.76 31.24
N GLU A 55 0.86 14.01 31.09
CA GLU A 55 0.01 15.20 31.23
C GLU A 55 -1.06 15.36 30.12
N ASP A 56 -0.92 14.70 28.96
CA ASP A 56 -1.91 14.74 27.87
C ASP A 56 -3.28 14.17 28.30
N ALA A 57 -3.31 13.35 29.37
CA ALA A 57 -4.54 12.81 29.94
C ALA A 57 -5.58 13.89 30.32
N HIS A 58 -5.14 15.13 30.55
CA HIS A 58 -6.02 16.27 30.85
C HIS A 58 -6.37 17.14 29.63
N ARG A 59 -5.85 16.83 28.43
CA ARG A 59 -6.00 17.64 27.20
C ARG A 59 -6.63 16.87 26.02
N LEU A 60 -7.39 15.80 26.31
CA LEU A 60 -7.93 14.79 25.38
C LEU A 60 -8.68 15.30 24.12
N SER A 61 -9.03 16.58 24.06
CA SER A 61 -9.69 17.22 22.91
C SER A 61 -8.72 17.78 21.86
N ILE A 62 -7.41 17.85 22.13
CA ILE A 62 -6.38 18.46 21.26
C ILE A 62 -5.08 17.62 21.21
N VAL A 63 -5.20 16.29 21.14
CA VAL A 63 -4.05 15.36 21.18
C VAL A 63 -3.78 14.67 19.85
N SER A 64 -2.54 14.17 19.69
CA SER A 64 -2.12 13.36 18.54
C SER A 64 -3.04 12.14 18.29
N PRO A 65 -3.15 11.63 17.05
CA PRO A 65 -3.93 10.43 16.76
C PRO A 65 -3.49 9.18 17.55
N LEU A 66 -2.21 9.10 17.94
CA LEU A 66 -1.67 8.01 18.74
C LEU A 66 -2.06 8.15 20.23
N SER A 67 -1.96 9.35 20.78
CA SER A 67 -2.45 9.67 22.14
C SER A 67 -3.97 9.44 22.23
N ARG A 68 -4.73 9.89 21.22
CA ARG A 68 -6.18 9.63 21.11
C ARG A 68 -6.49 8.12 21.10
N LYS A 69 -5.69 7.31 20.41
CA LYS A 69 -5.83 5.85 20.39
C LYS A 69 -5.59 5.21 21.76
N HIS A 70 -4.52 5.60 22.47
CA HIS A 70 -4.24 5.07 23.82
C HIS A 70 -5.30 5.49 24.84
N ALA A 71 -5.77 6.75 24.80
CA ALA A 71 -6.86 7.24 25.64
C ALA A 71 -8.19 6.50 25.37
N LEU A 72 -8.51 6.22 24.10
CA LEU A 72 -9.71 5.45 23.73
C LEU A 72 -9.61 4.00 24.21
N SER A 73 -8.43 3.37 24.10
CA SER A 73 -8.17 2.05 24.67
C SER A 73 -8.26 2.05 26.20
N ALA A 74 -7.78 3.09 26.87
CA ALA A 74 -7.91 3.24 28.32
C ALA A 74 -9.39 3.33 28.75
N ALA A 75 -10.19 4.16 28.07
CA ALA A 75 -11.63 4.27 28.32
C ALA A 75 -12.36 2.93 28.19
N ILE A 76 -12.04 2.14 27.15
CA ILE A 76 -12.58 0.79 26.95
C ILE A 76 -12.11 -0.19 28.03
N CYS A 77 -10.87 -0.05 28.52
CA CYS A 77 -10.35 -0.84 29.64
C CYS A 77 -11.08 -0.52 30.95
N PHE A 78 -11.33 0.76 31.25
CA PHE A 78 -12.11 1.16 32.42
C PHE A 78 -13.59 0.73 32.31
N GLU A 79 -14.21 0.81 31.12
CA GLU A 79 -15.57 0.26 30.90
C GLU A 79 -15.61 -1.25 31.19
N ARG A 80 -14.62 -2.02 30.70
CA ARG A 80 -14.50 -3.46 30.97
C ARG A 80 -14.15 -3.81 32.42
N ALA A 81 -13.52 -2.90 33.15
CA ALA A 81 -13.26 -3.02 34.58
C ALA A 81 -14.46 -2.59 35.46
N GLY A 82 -15.57 -2.12 34.87
CA GLY A 82 -16.71 -1.57 35.59
C GLY A 82 -16.51 -0.15 36.15
N ASP A 83 -15.37 0.48 35.87
CA ASP A 83 -15.00 1.83 36.32
C ASP A 83 -15.66 2.89 35.41
N SER A 84 -16.99 2.86 35.42
CA SER A 84 -17.86 3.63 34.53
C SER A 84 -17.63 5.15 34.62
N PRO A 85 -17.42 5.78 35.80
CA PRO A 85 -17.15 7.22 35.87
C PRO A 85 -15.90 7.64 35.09
N ARG A 86 -14.79 6.91 35.24
CA ARG A 86 -13.54 7.21 34.52
C ARG A 86 -13.64 6.90 33.03
N ALA A 87 -14.32 5.82 32.65
CA ALA A 87 -14.60 5.52 31.24
C ALA A 87 -15.41 6.66 30.57
N VAL A 88 -16.44 7.16 31.25
CA VAL A 88 -17.30 8.26 30.79
C VAL A 88 -16.52 9.58 30.69
N GLU A 89 -15.69 9.91 31.68
CA GLU A 89 -14.83 11.10 31.67
C GLU A 89 -13.90 11.09 30.44
N LEU A 90 -13.21 9.97 30.19
CA LEU A 90 -12.33 9.81 29.04
C LEU A 90 -13.09 9.87 27.70
N PHE A 91 -14.24 9.19 27.57
CA PHE A 91 -15.07 9.27 26.36
C PHE A 91 -15.58 10.70 26.10
N VAL A 92 -15.98 11.44 27.14
CA VAL A 92 -16.40 12.85 27.01
C VAL A 92 -15.21 13.74 26.61
N GLY A 93 -14.05 13.57 27.24
CA GLY A 93 -12.82 14.32 26.91
C GLY A 93 -12.36 14.09 25.47
N LEU A 94 -12.56 12.88 24.93
CA LEU A 94 -12.30 12.53 23.54
C LEU A 94 -13.39 13.00 22.56
N GLY A 95 -14.55 13.45 23.03
CA GLY A 95 -15.70 13.79 22.18
C GLY A 95 -16.51 12.58 21.68
N GLU A 96 -16.25 11.38 22.20
CA GLU A 96 -16.97 10.13 21.89
C GLU A 96 -18.31 10.05 22.65
N ILE A 97 -19.12 11.12 22.61
CA ILE A 97 -20.22 11.32 23.57
C ILE A 97 -21.29 10.21 23.48
N GLY A 98 -21.53 9.64 22.30
CA GLY A 98 -22.42 8.49 22.14
C GLY A 98 -21.97 7.23 22.90
N ARG A 99 -20.66 7.04 23.10
CA ARG A 99 -20.11 5.97 23.95
C ARG A 99 -20.30 6.30 25.42
N ALA A 100 -19.99 7.53 25.83
CA ALA A 100 -20.19 8.00 27.20
C ALA A 100 -21.64 7.83 27.67
N VAL A 101 -22.62 8.22 26.84
CA VAL A 101 -24.06 8.01 27.08
C VAL A 101 -24.37 6.51 27.22
N ALA A 102 -23.90 5.67 26.30
CA ALA A 102 -24.13 4.23 26.37
C ALA A 102 -23.48 3.55 27.60
N THR A 103 -22.33 4.03 28.07
CA THR A 103 -21.68 3.53 29.31
C THR A 103 -22.47 3.94 30.56
N LEU A 104 -23.00 5.17 30.63
CA LEU A 104 -23.90 5.60 31.71
C LEU A 104 -25.20 4.77 31.74
N GLU A 105 -25.80 4.52 30.57
CA GLU A 105 -27.02 3.72 30.45
C GLU A 105 -26.80 2.26 30.88
N LYS A 106 -25.67 1.63 30.52
CA LYS A 106 -25.27 0.31 31.05
C LYS A 106 -25.04 0.31 32.56
N ALA A 107 -24.54 1.41 33.12
CA ALA A 107 -24.31 1.57 34.56
C ALA A 107 -25.58 1.91 35.35
N GLY A 108 -26.73 2.10 34.68
CA GLY A 108 -28.01 2.46 35.29
C GLY A 108 -28.22 3.96 35.53
N ASP A 109 -27.26 4.82 35.17
CA ASP A 109 -27.38 6.28 35.34
C ASP A 109 -28.13 6.92 34.15
N ALA A 110 -29.44 6.66 34.10
CA ALA A 110 -30.34 7.28 33.12
C ALA A 110 -30.43 8.82 33.28
N ALA A 111 -30.17 9.35 34.47
CA ALA A 111 -30.22 10.79 34.75
C ALA A 111 -28.99 11.51 34.18
N GLY A 112 -27.80 10.99 34.44
CA GLY A 112 -26.55 11.47 33.84
C GLY A 112 -26.53 11.31 32.32
N ALA A 113 -27.05 10.20 31.80
CA ALA A 113 -27.19 9.99 30.35
C ALA A 113 -28.10 11.05 29.70
N LEU A 114 -29.25 11.35 30.30
CA LEU A 114 -30.17 12.38 29.81
C LEU A 114 -29.57 13.79 29.91
N ALA A 115 -28.90 14.11 31.02
CA ALA A 115 -28.22 15.38 31.22
C ALA A 115 -27.04 15.58 30.24
N LEU A 116 -26.34 14.50 29.88
CA LEU A 116 -25.27 14.53 28.88
C LEU A 116 -25.84 14.73 27.46
N ARG A 117 -26.94 14.04 27.10
CA ARG A 117 -27.66 14.26 25.82
C ARG A 117 -28.10 15.72 25.67
N ALA A 118 -28.79 16.29 26.67
CA ALA A 118 -29.27 17.67 26.64
C ALA A 118 -28.14 18.73 26.53
N ARG A 119 -26.95 18.44 27.05
CA ARG A 119 -25.77 19.33 26.91
C ARG A 119 -25.21 19.38 25.49
N ILE A 120 -25.43 18.34 24.67
CA ILE A 120 -25.03 18.30 23.26
C ILE A 120 -25.94 19.21 22.43
N GLU A 121 -27.26 19.09 22.61
CA GLU A 121 -28.27 19.89 21.89
C GLU A 121 -28.12 21.39 22.18
N ALA A 122 -27.67 21.75 23.39
CA ALA A 122 -27.36 23.12 23.79
C ALA A 122 -26.04 23.69 23.20
N GLY A 123 -25.31 22.94 22.36
CA GLY A 123 -24.13 23.40 21.61
C GLY A 123 -22.88 23.76 22.43
N LYS A 124 -22.89 23.57 23.76
CA LYS A 124 -21.78 23.97 24.64
C LYS A 124 -20.72 22.87 24.74
N ARG A 125 -19.56 23.08 24.09
CA ARG A 125 -18.34 22.29 24.35
C ARG A 125 -18.01 22.33 25.86
N PRO A 126 -17.69 21.20 26.51
CA PRO A 126 -17.42 21.17 27.93
C PRO A 126 -16.06 21.78 28.27
N SER A 127 -16.04 22.79 29.14
CA SER A 127 -14.83 23.21 29.85
C SER A 127 -14.62 22.35 31.09
N LEU A 128 -13.42 21.79 31.27
CA LEU A 128 -13.03 21.13 32.51
C LEU A 128 -12.97 22.17 33.65
N SER A 129 -13.87 22.05 34.61
CA SER A 129 -13.79 22.82 35.87
C SER A 129 -13.02 21.98 36.89
N PRO A 130 -11.94 22.49 37.50
CA PRO A 130 -11.15 21.70 38.45
C PRO A 130 -11.94 21.45 39.74
N PRO A 131 -11.88 20.24 40.33
CA PRO A 131 -12.47 19.98 41.64
C PRO A 131 -11.73 20.77 42.72
N ARG A 132 -12.47 21.25 43.75
CA ARG A 132 -11.87 21.87 44.93
C ARG A 132 -10.99 20.84 45.68
N PRO A 133 -9.74 21.16 46.03
CA PRO A 133 -8.91 20.25 46.81
C PRO A 133 -9.33 20.24 48.27
N THR A 134 -9.79 19.08 48.76
CA THR A 134 -9.87 18.78 50.19
C THR A 134 -8.56 18.14 50.66
N ALA A 135 -7.75 18.90 51.40
CA ALA A 135 -6.69 18.35 52.27
C ALA A 135 -7.32 17.50 53.39
N PRO A 136 -6.62 16.57 54.09
CA PRO A 136 -5.18 16.54 54.43
C PRO A 136 -4.52 15.15 54.13
N PRO A 137 -3.32 14.77 54.65
CA PRO A 137 -2.33 15.51 55.45
C PRO A 137 -0.92 15.59 54.82
N THR A 138 0.01 16.21 55.54
CA THR A 138 1.38 16.52 55.10
C THR A 138 2.31 15.30 55.10
N GLN A 139 2.82 14.94 53.91
CA GLN A 139 4.12 14.30 53.72
C GLN A 139 4.79 14.92 52.49
N ASN A 140 6.10 15.19 52.57
CA ASN A 140 6.86 15.92 51.55
C ASN A 140 6.69 15.31 50.15
N ARG A 141 6.05 16.03 49.22
CA ARG A 141 6.00 15.60 47.82
C ARG A 141 7.35 15.90 47.15
N PRO A 142 7.96 14.93 46.43
CA PRO A 142 9.25 15.15 45.78
C PRO A 142 9.29 16.38 44.84
N ALA A 143 8.19 16.66 44.13
CA ALA A 143 8.09 17.83 43.26
C ALA A 143 8.08 19.19 44.01
N GLU A 144 7.61 19.23 45.25
CA GLU A 144 7.68 20.43 46.10
C GLU A 144 9.12 20.65 46.58
N ARG A 145 9.86 19.57 46.87
CA ARG A 145 11.30 19.61 47.15
C ARG A 145 12.11 20.09 45.95
N ALA A 146 11.82 19.62 44.73
CA ALA A 146 12.47 20.09 43.51
C ALA A 146 12.27 21.61 43.30
N LYS A 147 11.04 22.10 43.46
CA LYS A 147 10.71 23.53 43.39
C LYS A 147 11.40 24.37 44.48
N HIS A 148 11.56 23.84 45.69
CA HIS A 148 12.34 24.51 46.75
C HIS A 148 13.84 24.54 46.45
N LEU A 149 14.41 23.47 45.88
CA LEU A 149 15.82 23.45 45.45
C LEU A 149 16.06 24.54 44.38
N GLU A 150 15.17 24.63 43.39
CA GLU A 150 15.25 25.65 42.34
C GLU A 150 15.13 27.07 42.92
N ALA A 151 14.12 27.33 43.75
CA ALA A 151 13.89 28.63 44.38
C ALA A 151 15.01 29.05 45.35
N SER A 152 15.82 28.10 45.85
CA SER A 152 17.01 28.36 46.68
C SER A 152 18.30 28.47 45.86
N GLY A 153 18.22 28.50 44.54
CA GLY A 153 19.38 28.65 43.64
C GLY A 153 20.22 27.39 43.45
N LYS A 154 19.82 26.25 44.03
CA LYS A 154 20.48 24.94 43.90
C LYS A 154 20.07 24.28 42.58
N LEU A 155 20.40 24.91 41.47
CA LEU A 155 19.89 24.54 40.14
C LEU A 155 20.30 23.13 39.70
N GLU A 156 21.52 22.67 40.00
CA GLU A 156 21.94 21.29 39.67
C GLU A 156 21.13 20.25 40.47
N GLU A 157 21.01 20.43 41.78
CA GLU A 157 20.17 19.56 42.64
C GLU A 157 18.69 19.60 42.23
N ALA A 158 18.20 20.74 41.74
CA ALA A 158 16.85 20.88 41.21
C ALA A 158 16.68 20.15 39.86
N MET A 159 17.63 20.28 38.93
CA MET A 159 17.62 19.62 37.62
C MET A 159 17.59 18.09 37.79
N GLU A 160 18.42 17.55 38.69
CA GLU A 160 18.42 16.11 39.01
C GLU A 160 17.13 15.70 39.72
N ALA A 161 16.59 16.52 40.64
CA ALA A 161 15.31 16.25 41.28
C ALA A 161 14.12 16.27 40.32
N TYR A 162 14.10 17.15 39.31
CA TYR A 162 13.10 17.14 38.24
C TYR A 162 13.28 15.94 37.30
N SER A 163 14.52 15.61 36.92
CA SER A 163 14.85 14.47 36.05
C SER A 163 14.44 13.13 36.69
N ALA A 164 14.72 12.94 37.99
CA ALA A 164 14.32 11.77 38.77
C ALA A 164 12.80 11.63 38.94
N LEU A 165 12.03 12.67 38.62
CA LEU A 165 10.56 12.68 38.62
C LEU A 165 9.96 12.66 37.21
N LEU A 166 10.78 12.49 36.18
CA LEU A 166 10.40 12.56 34.76
C LEU A 166 9.74 13.90 34.37
N LEU A 167 10.01 14.96 35.13
CA LEU A 167 9.57 16.33 34.83
C LEU A 167 10.55 16.99 33.84
N HIS A 168 10.71 16.34 32.68
CA HIS A 168 11.74 16.65 31.69
C HIS A 168 11.70 18.10 31.19
N ALA A 169 10.52 18.73 31.09
CA ALA A 169 10.39 20.14 30.71
C ALA A 169 10.98 21.11 31.75
N ASP A 170 10.77 20.85 33.05
CA ASP A 170 11.37 21.65 34.13
C ASP A 170 12.87 21.37 34.23
N ALA A 171 13.29 20.11 34.11
CA ALA A 171 14.71 19.75 34.06
C ALA A 171 15.45 20.42 32.89
N ALA A 172 14.87 20.42 31.69
CA ALA A 172 15.40 21.09 30.49
C ALA A 172 15.52 22.61 30.69
N ARG A 173 14.50 23.24 31.28
CA ARG A 173 14.48 24.67 31.61
C ARG A 173 15.59 25.04 32.59
N VAL A 174 15.83 24.23 33.61
CA VAL A 174 16.92 24.44 34.58
C VAL A 174 18.29 24.16 33.94
N ALA A 175 18.43 23.12 33.11
CA ALA A 175 19.65 22.83 32.34
C ALA A 175 20.01 23.98 31.38
N ARG A 176 19.02 24.57 30.69
CA ARG A 176 19.20 25.74 29.82
C ARG A 176 19.66 26.97 30.62
N ASN A 177 19.10 27.19 31.81
CA ASN A 177 19.54 28.28 32.71
C ASN A 177 20.97 28.07 33.25
N LEU A 178 21.43 26.82 33.38
CA LEU A 178 22.82 26.46 33.69
C LEU A 178 23.78 26.55 32.48
N GLY A 179 23.29 26.87 31.28
CA GLY A 179 24.08 26.88 30.04
C GLY A 179 24.40 25.50 29.48
N LEU A 180 23.80 24.43 30.02
CA LEU A 180 23.99 23.04 29.60
C LEU A 180 23.14 22.71 28.36
N PHE A 181 23.31 23.48 27.28
CA PHE A 181 22.42 23.46 26.10
C PHE A 181 22.23 22.07 25.48
N ASP A 182 23.27 21.24 25.41
CA ASP A 182 23.18 19.89 24.83
C ASP A 182 22.25 18.99 25.66
N ARG A 183 22.42 19.04 27.00
CA ARG A 183 21.58 18.30 27.95
C ARG A 183 20.16 18.88 28.04
N ALA A 184 20.01 20.19 27.90
CA ALA A 184 18.71 20.84 27.79
C ALA A 184 17.97 20.40 26.52
N ALA A 185 18.67 20.27 25.39
CA ALA A 185 18.08 19.82 24.13
C ALA A 185 17.60 18.35 24.20
N GLU A 186 18.36 17.46 24.83
CA GLU A 186 17.90 16.09 25.13
C GLU A 186 16.61 16.10 25.96
N LEU A 187 16.62 16.79 27.10
CA LEU A 187 15.48 16.84 28.02
C LEU A 187 14.25 17.54 27.39
N TYR A 188 14.45 18.52 26.50
CA TYR A 188 13.36 19.10 25.72
C TYR A 188 12.80 18.11 24.68
N LEU A 189 13.63 17.29 24.04
CA LEU A 189 13.14 16.22 23.14
C LEU A 189 12.36 15.14 23.89
N ASP A 190 12.84 14.73 25.08
CA ASP A 190 12.13 13.79 25.97
C ASP A 190 10.78 14.36 26.45
N ALA A 191 10.71 15.67 26.66
CA ALA A 191 9.48 16.40 26.97
C ALA A 191 8.56 16.66 25.76
N GLY A 192 8.95 16.26 24.54
CA GLY A 192 8.22 16.56 23.29
C GLY A 192 8.32 18.01 22.81
N LEU A 193 9.08 18.86 23.50
CA LEU A 193 9.29 20.29 23.23
C LEU A 193 10.37 20.50 22.15
N ALA A 194 10.07 20.01 20.95
CA ALA A 194 11.03 19.94 19.85
C ALA A 194 11.52 21.30 19.32
N PHE A 195 10.75 22.38 19.51
CA PHE A 195 11.14 23.73 19.12
C PHE A 195 12.20 24.28 20.08
N GLU A 196 11.98 24.11 21.39
CA GLU A 196 12.90 24.47 22.47
C GLU A 196 14.22 23.69 22.39
N ALA A 197 14.17 22.42 21.96
CA ALA A 197 15.36 21.63 21.65
C ALA A 197 16.16 22.21 20.47
N ALA A 198 15.48 22.66 19.41
CA ALA A 198 16.14 23.30 18.27
C ALA A 198 16.81 24.64 18.64
N GLU A 199 16.20 25.46 19.50
CA GLU A 199 16.83 26.66 20.04
C GLU A 199 18.13 26.33 20.83
N CYS A 200 18.14 25.21 21.56
CA CYS A 200 19.32 24.77 22.31
C CYS A 200 20.43 24.25 21.37
N PHE A 201 20.09 23.51 20.30
CA PHE A 201 21.07 23.14 19.27
C PHE A 201 21.60 24.34 18.49
N ASP A 202 20.77 25.37 18.24
CA ASP A 202 21.22 26.64 17.65
C ASP A 202 22.20 27.38 18.58
N GLY A 203 21.97 27.35 19.90
CA GLY A 203 22.92 27.87 20.91
C GLY A 203 24.28 27.16 20.90
N LEU A 204 24.34 25.93 20.38
CA LEU A 204 25.59 25.17 20.15
C LEU A 204 26.16 25.34 18.73
N GLY A 205 25.46 26.05 17.84
CA GLY A 205 25.78 26.15 16.42
C GLY A 205 25.46 24.91 15.58
N ASP A 206 24.82 23.88 16.16
CA ASP A 206 24.54 22.61 15.50
C ASP A 206 23.29 22.69 14.62
N SER A 207 23.46 23.29 13.44
CA SER A 207 22.39 23.45 12.45
C SER A 207 21.81 22.12 11.96
N ALA A 208 22.51 21.00 12.11
CA ALA A 208 22.04 19.68 11.68
C ALA A 208 21.10 19.05 12.70
N ARG A 209 21.49 18.98 14.00
CA ARG A 209 20.60 18.52 15.07
C ARG A 209 19.44 19.49 15.30
N SER A 210 19.66 20.79 15.12
CA SER A 210 18.60 21.80 15.10
C SER A 210 17.56 21.54 14.00
N LEU A 211 17.99 21.26 12.76
CA LEU A 211 17.07 20.87 11.67
C LEU A 211 16.31 19.58 12.01
N ASP A 212 16.99 18.50 12.42
CA ASP A 212 16.34 17.23 12.78
C ASP A 212 15.49 17.29 14.09
N ALA A 213 15.55 18.40 14.84
CA ALA A 213 14.62 18.74 15.92
C ALA A 213 13.41 19.53 15.40
N LEU A 214 13.61 20.59 14.60
CA LEU A 214 12.52 21.36 13.98
C LEU A 214 11.54 20.49 13.19
N LEU A 215 12.06 19.48 12.47
CA LEU A 215 11.25 18.51 11.71
C LEU A 215 10.32 17.64 12.58
N ARG A 216 10.43 17.70 13.91
CA ARG A 216 9.56 17.01 14.88
C ARG A 216 8.46 17.92 15.46
N VAL A 217 8.50 19.22 15.20
CA VAL A 217 7.48 20.16 15.68
C VAL A 217 6.12 19.77 15.10
N GLY A 218 5.09 19.65 15.95
CA GLY A 218 3.75 19.28 15.53
C GLY A 218 3.15 20.30 14.57
N ARG A 219 2.42 19.84 13.53
CA ARG A 219 1.71 20.73 12.59
C ARG A 219 0.65 21.61 13.26
N ASP A 220 0.19 21.18 14.43
CA ASP A 220 -0.80 21.87 15.29
C ASP A 220 -0.14 22.77 16.35
N ASP A 221 1.19 22.79 16.47
CA ASP A 221 1.91 23.78 17.29
C ASP A 221 1.79 25.17 16.63
N HIS A 222 1.41 26.18 17.41
CA HIS A 222 1.34 27.58 16.96
C HIS A 222 2.64 28.08 16.27
N ARG A 223 3.80 27.52 16.62
CA ARG A 223 5.13 27.84 16.07
C ARG A 223 5.48 27.06 14.80
N TYR A 224 4.60 26.19 14.29
CA TYR A 224 4.87 25.37 13.10
C TYR A 224 5.32 26.21 11.88
N ARG A 225 4.79 27.43 11.68
CA ARG A 225 5.20 28.30 10.56
C ARG A 225 6.61 28.86 10.75
N ASP A 226 6.97 29.27 11.97
CA ASP A 226 8.32 29.73 12.28
C ASP A 226 9.33 28.57 12.20
N ALA A 227 8.94 27.38 12.66
CA ALA A 227 9.72 26.15 12.51
C ALA A 227 9.92 25.77 11.03
N ALA A 228 8.91 25.97 10.18
CA ALA A 228 9.02 25.77 8.74
C ALA A 228 9.98 26.76 8.06
N ILE A 229 9.93 28.05 8.43
CA ILE A 229 10.90 29.06 7.97
C ILE A 229 12.33 28.63 8.36
N LEU A 230 12.57 28.36 9.65
CA LEU A 230 13.88 27.98 10.17
C LEU A 230 14.39 26.66 9.57
N ALA A 231 13.51 25.69 9.33
CA ALA A 231 13.87 24.43 8.68
C ALA A 231 14.28 24.63 7.21
N ILE A 232 13.59 25.51 6.47
CA ILE A 232 13.98 25.89 5.10
C ILE A 232 15.33 26.62 5.11
N GLU A 233 15.55 27.58 6.01
CA GLU A 233 16.79 28.34 6.09
C GLU A 233 18.00 27.44 6.40
N LYS A 234 17.88 26.53 7.40
CA LYS A 234 18.93 25.55 7.73
C LYS A 234 19.14 24.54 6.61
N SER A 235 18.06 24.04 6.00
CA SER A 235 18.14 23.14 4.84
C SER A 235 18.87 23.77 3.66
N ALA A 236 18.57 25.03 3.33
CA ALA A 236 19.21 25.77 2.26
C ALA A 236 20.71 26.01 2.54
N ALA A 237 21.07 26.34 3.79
CA ALA A 237 22.47 26.49 4.22
C ALA A 237 23.26 25.17 4.19
N LEU A 238 22.62 24.05 4.54
CA LEU A 238 23.18 22.70 4.49
C LEU A 238 23.10 22.05 3.09
N PHE A 239 22.44 22.70 2.13
CA PHE A 239 22.03 22.13 0.83
C PHE A 239 21.29 20.77 0.92
N ARG A 240 20.65 20.49 2.06
CA ARG A 240 20.02 19.19 2.40
C ARG A 240 18.52 19.22 2.11
N LEU A 241 18.11 18.72 0.94
CA LEU A 241 16.72 18.42 0.62
C LEU A 241 16.45 16.92 0.84
N ASP A 242 15.64 16.58 1.85
CA ASP A 242 15.26 15.19 2.13
C ASP A 242 13.74 15.00 2.31
N TYR A 243 13.32 13.73 2.36
CA TYR A 243 11.90 13.35 2.45
C TYR A 243 11.21 13.80 3.76
N ARG A 244 11.94 13.92 4.88
CA ARG A 244 11.37 14.40 6.15
C ARG A 244 11.08 15.89 6.05
N LEU A 245 11.97 16.66 5.43
CA LEU A 245 11.74 18.07 5.14
C LEU A 245 10.55 18.29 4.20
N ASP A 246 10.47 17.54 3.08
CA ASP A 246 9.34 17.63 2.15
C ASP A 246 8.00 17.32 2.84
N GLN A 247 7.93 16.26 3.65
CA GLN A 247 6.74 15.93 4.44
C GLN A 247 6.42 16.97 5.51
N PHE A 248 7.43 17.54 6.18
CA PHE A 248 7.24 18.57 7.19
C PHE A 248 6.66 19.85 6.59
N LEU A 249 7.18 20.31 5.46
CA LEU A 249 6.81 21.57 4.81
C LEU A 249 5.48 21.55 4.05
N ARG A 250 4.85 20.37 3.83
CA ARG A 250 3.59 20.26 3.08
C ARG A 250 2.50 21.23 3.50
N LEU A 251 2.22 21.38 4.80
CA LEU A 251 1.16 22.29 5.26
C LEU A 251 1.56 23.76 5.07
N PHE A 252 2.85 24.09 5.22
CA PHE A 252 3.41 25.41 4.95
C PHE A 252 3.26 25.80 3.46
N VAL A 253 3.60 24.89 2.53
CA VAL A 253 3.49 25.12 1.07
C VAL A 253 2.05 25.08 0.56
N LEU A 254 1.18 24.23 1.11
CA LEU A 254 -0.23 24.17 0.70
C LEU A 254 -1.03 25.43 1.10
N THR A 255 -0.61 26.12 2.15
CA THR A 255 -1.29 27.34 2.63
C THR A 255 -0.65 28.60 2.05
N ALA A 256 -1.45 29.62 1.75
CA ALA A 256 -0.95 30.90 1.26
C ALA A 256 0.01 31.55 2.30
N PRO A 257 1.10 32.19 1.85
CA PRO A 257 2.02 32.88 2.76
C PRO A 257 1.35 34.09 3.42
N LYS A 258 1.67 34.31 4.69
CA LYS A 258 1.06 35.33 5.56
C LYS A 258 2.00 36.49 5.87
N THR A 259 3.31 36.34 5.67
CA THR A 259 4.31 37.36 6.02
C THR A 259 5.44 37.43 4.98
N PRO A 260 6.17 38.56 4.87
CA PRO A 260 7.34 38.65 3.99
C PRO A 260 8.47 37.66 4.34
N LYS A 261 8.58 37.22 5.60
CA LYS A 261 9.50 36.15 6.00
C LYS A 261 9.14 34.82 5.34
N GLU A 262 7.85 34.51 5.23
CA GLU A 262 7.39 33.31 4.54
C GLU A 262 7.66 33.38 3.03
N ASN A 263 7.48 34.54 2.41
CA ASN A 263 7.86 34.74 0.99
C ASN A 263 9.37 34.55 0.76
N ALA A 264 10.21 35.03 1.67
CA ALA A 264 11.65 34.79 1.65
C ALA A 264 12.00 33.30 1.81
N ALA A 265 11.33 32.58 2.72
CA ALA A 265 11.49 31.14 2.89
C ALA A 265 11.04 30.37 1.64
N LEU A 266 9.88 30.68 1.07
CA LEU A 266 9.40 30.07 -0.17
C LEU A 266 10.40 30.27 -1.32
N LEU A 267 11.03 31.45 -1.48
CA LEU A 267 12.06 31.63 -2.50
C LEU A 267 13.30 30.76 -2.26
N SER A 268 13.76 30.62 -1.01
CA SER A 268 14.87 29.73 -0.65
C SER A 268 14.53 28.25 -0.91
N LEU A 269 13.31 27.84 -0.59
CA LEU A 269 12.80 26.49 -0.88
C LEU A 269 12.68 26.23 -2.39
N ALA A 270 12.21 27.20 -3.17
CA ALA A 270 12.15 27.09 -4.62
C ALA A 270 13.53 26.96 -5.26
N ARG A 271 14.52 27.73 -4.79
CA ARG A 271 15.93 27.59 -5.21
C ARG A 271 16.51 26.22 -4.85
N LEU A 272 16.15 25.68 -3.69
CA LEU A 272 16.54 24.33 -3.27
C LEU A 272 15.88 23.25 -4.15
N TYR A 273 14.59 23.36 -4.47
CA TYR A 273 13.89 22.47 -5.40
C TYR A 273 14.49 22.56 -6.81
N HIS A 274 14.73 23.77 -7.34
CA HIS A 274 15.34 24.01 -8.66
C HIS A 274 16.71 23.35 -8.78
N ARG A 275 17.61 23.61 -7.82
CA ARG A 275 18.97 23.02 -7.79
C ARG A 275 18.97 21.48 -7.69
N ASN A 276 17.90 20.88 -7.17
CA ASN A 276 17.72 19.42 -7.09
C ASN A 276 16.84 18.85 -8.24
N GLY A 277 16.54 19.64 -9.28
CA GLY A 277 15.81 19.20 -10.48
C GLY A 277 14.29 19.09 -10.32
N PHE A 278 13.72 19.54 -9.19
CA PHE A 278 12.27 19.53 -8.93
C PHE A 278 11.58 20.77 -9.51
N LEU A 279 11.70 20.98 -10.82
CA LEU A 279 11.25 22.19 -11.52
C LEU A 279 9.78 22.56 -11.25
N GLU A 280 8.86 21.60 -11.30
CA GLU A 280 7.44 21.86 -11.01
C GLU A 280 7.18 22.24 -9.54
N SER A 281 7.94 21.71 -8.58
CA SER A 281 7.83 22.10 -7.17
C SER A 281 8.46 23.47 -6.90
N ALA A 282 9.55 23.82 -7.61
CA ALA A 282 10.08 25.17 -7.61
C ALA A 282 9.03 26.17 -8.16
N LYS A 283 8.42 25.84 -9.31
CA LYS A 283 7.34 26.63 -9.93
C LYS A 283 6.12 26.79 -9.02
N GLU A 284 5.60 25.71 -8.43
CA GLU A 284 4.45 25.77 -7.51
C GLU A 284 4.72 26.72 -6.33
N VAL A 285 5.93 26.66 -5.77
CA VAL A 285 6.35 27.52 -4.65
C VAL A 285 6.53 28.98 -5.08
N LEU A 286 7.14 29.23 -6.25
CA LEU A 286 7.34 30.58 -6.80
C LEU A 286 6.03 31.27 -7.15
N GLN A 287 5.06 30.55 -7.73
CA GLN A 287 3.75 31.09 -8.10
C GLN A 287 2.89 31.50 -6.88
N LYS A 288 3.26 31.09 -5.65
CA LYS A 288 2.62 31.54 -4.40
C LYS A 288 3.21 32.86 -3.87
N ILE A 289 4.36 33.31 -4.38
CA ILE A 289 4.98 34.58 -3.99
C ILE A 289 4.30 35.72 -4.78
N PRO A 290 3.76 36.76 -4.12
CA PRO A 290 3.08 37.85 -4.82
C PRO A 290 3.99 38.57 -5.83
N ALA A 291 3.53 38.70 -7.07
CA ALA A 291 4.25 39.39 -8.16
C ALA A 291 4.47 40.90 -7.93
N THR A 292 4.05 41.44 -6.78
CA THR A 292 4.22 42.82 -6.33
C THR A 292 4.96 42.93 -5.00
N ASP A 293 5.54 41.85 -4.46
CA ASP A 293 6.31 41.88 -3.21
C ASP A 293 7.61 42.71 -3.38
N PRO A 294 7.75 43.86 -2.69
CA PRO A 294 8.95 44.71 -2.82
C PRO A 294 10.21 44.08 -2.24
N SER A 295 10.09 43.04 -1.42
CA SER A 295 11.23 42.39 -0.74
C SER A 295 11.91 41.32 -1.60
N ARG A 296 11.28 40.84 -2.67
CA ARG A 296 11.75 39.74 -3.53
C ARG A 296 11.51 39.99 -5.03
N PRO A 297 12.12 41.03 -5.63
CA PRO A 297 12.02 41.26 -7.08
C PRO A 297 12.56 40.08 -7.90
N ASP A 298 13.57 39.39 -7.36
CA ASP A 298 14.24 38.22 -7.93
C ASP A 298 13.36 36.97 -8.05
N ALA A 299 12.20 36.92 -7.39
CA ALA A 299 11.27 35.79 -7.51
C ALA A 299 10.69 35.65 -8.93
N LYS A 300 10.52 36.75 -9.67
CA LYS A 300 10.04 36.73 -11.07
C LYS A 300 11.08 36.13 -12.01
N ASP A 301 12.34 36.53 -11.86
CA ASP A 301 13.42 36.09 -12.74
C ASP A 301 13.71 34.60 -12.54
N VAL A 302 13.64 34.12 -11.29
CA VAL A 302 13.74 32.68 -10.97
C VAL A 302 12.54 31.90 -11.52
N LEU A 303 11.31 32.43 -11.44
CA LEU A 303 10.13 31.80 -12.05
C LEU A 303 10.26 31.72 -13.57
N ALA A 304 10.65 32.81 -14.23
CA ALA A 304 10.86 32.85 -15.67
C ALA A 304 11.97 31.89 -16.13
N ALA A 305 13.05 31.75 -15.35
CA ALA A 305 14.11 30.77 -15.63
C ALA A 305 13.60 29.32 -15.51
N VAL A 306 12.85 28.99 -14.46
CA VAL A 306 12.25 27.65 -14.27
C VAL A 306 11.21 27.35 -15.36
N GLU A 307 10.40 28.32 -15.77
CA GLU A 307 9.43 28.15 -16.86
C GLU A 307 10.09 28.07 -18.24
N ALA A 308 11.24 28.73 -18.46
CA ALA A 308 12.07 28.55 -19.64
C ALA A 308 12.73 27.15 -19.69
N GLU A 309 13.14 26.60 -18.55
CA GLU A 309 13.72 25.25 -18.44
C GLU A 309 12.66 24.16 -18.66
N LEU A 310 11.44 24.35 -18.14
CA LEU A 310 10.27 23.49 -18.38
C LEU A 310 9.80 23.54 -19.85
N SER A 311 9.74 24.72 -20.48
CA SER A 311 9.36 24.86 -21.89
C SER A 311 10.47 24.41 -22.85
N GLY A 312 11.74 24.60 -22.50
CA GLY A 312 12.88 23.99 -23.21
C GLY A 312 12.82 22.46 -23.19
N SER A 313 12.45 21.88 -22.03
CA SER A 313 12.15 20.44 -21.93
C SER A 313 10.99 20.01 -22.84
N THR A 314 10.02 20.89 -23.11
CA THR A 314 8.91 20.61 -24.04
C THR A 314 9.39 20.55 -25.50
N MET A 315 10.32 21.41 -25.93
CA MET A 315 10.93 21.26 -27.26
C MET A 315 11.84 20.02 -27.36
N VAL A 316 12.44 19.58 -26.25
CA VAL A 316 13.11 18.27 -26.19
C VAL A 316 12.12 17.13 -26.38
N TYR A 317 10.89 17.21 -25.84
CA TYR A 317 9.84 16.22 -26.15
C TYR A 317 9.44 16.19 -27.63
N GLU A 318 9.29 17.34 -28.30
CA GLU A 318 9.04 17.38 -29.76
C GLU A 318 10.18 16.75 -30.56
N LYS A 319 11.43 17.01 -30.17
CA LYS A 319 12.60 16.51 -30.88
C LYS A 319 12.80 15.01 -30.65
N ILE A 320 12.66 14.55 -29.40
CA ILE A 320 12.60 13.12 -29.05
C ILE A 320 11.46 12.45 -29.81
N ALA A 321 10.26 13.03 -29.89
CA ALA A 321 9.15 12.44 -30.66
C ALA A 321 9.45 12.32 -32.16
N LYS A 322 10.26 13.20 -32.74
CA LYS A 322 10.70 13.11 -34.15
C LYS A 322 11.84 12.10 -34.35
N GLU A 323 12.75 11.97 -33.38
CA GLU A 323 13.86 11.02 -33.40
C GLU A 323 13.42 9.57 -33.04
N ASP A 324 12.44 9.42 -32.14
CA ASP A 324 11.82 8.15 -31.72
C ASP A 324 11.14 7.40 -32.87
N PHE A 325 10.54 8.12 -33.82
CA PHE A 325 9.83 7.51 -34.94
C PHE A 325 10.77 6.87 -35.96
N ALA A 326 12.08 7.20 -35.94
CA ALA A 326 13.09 6.44 -36.68
C ALA A 326 13.37 5.07 -36.03
N PHE A 327 13.22 4.96 -34.70
CA PHE A 327 13.47 3.73 -33.93
C PHE A 327 12.36 2.68 -34.11
N ALA A 328 11.20 3.06 -34.66
CA ALA A 328 10.17 2.10 -35.12
C ALA A 328 10.62 1.22 -36.30
N ARG A 329 11.87 1.38 -36.78
CA ARG A 329 12.51 0.56 -37.83
C ARG A 329 13.89 0.02 -37.47
N THR A 330 14.42 0.29 -36.27
CA THR A 330 15.73 -0.27 -35.89
C THR A 330 15.65 -1.78 -35.70
N PRO A 331 16.61 -2.56 -36.21
CA PRO A 331 16.59 -4.01 -36.08
C PRO A 331 16.74 -4.45 -34.63
N ARG A 332 16.19 -5.64 -34.34
CA ARG A 332 16.37 -6.36 -33.07
C ARG A 332 17.88 -6.45 -32.73
N PRO A 333 18.29 -6.31 -31.46
CA PRO A 333 19.65 -6.67 -31.05
C PRO A 333 19.95 -8.11 -31.51
N ALA A 334 21.04 -8.29 -32.26
CA ALA A 334 21.27 -9.49 -33.08
C ALA A 334 21.43 -10.81 -32.28
N GLU A 335 21.45 -10.75 -30.95
CA GLU A 335 21.62 -11.88 -30.04
C GLU A 335 20.31 -12.54 -29.56
N LEU A 336 19.15 -11.88 -29.71
CA LEU A 336 17.89 -12.36 -29.13
C LEU A 336 17.04 -13.16 -30.13
N PRO A 337 16.66 -14.43 -29.81
CA PRO A 337 15.84 -15.25 -30.68
C PRO A 337 14.40 -14.73 -30.75
N ALA A 338 13.75 -14.88 -31.90
CA ALA A 338 12.30 -14.74 -32.00
C ALA A 338 11.61 -15.93 -31.31
N LEU A 339 10.50 -15.69 -30.62
CA LEU A 339 9.61 -16.77 -30.20
C LEU A 339 8.88 -17.32 -31.45
N PRO A 340 8.49 -18.61 -31.48
CA PRO A 340 7.59 -19.09 -32.52
C PRO A 340 6.26 -18.32 -32.46
N SER A 341 5.67 -18.08 -33.63
CA SER A 341 4.33 -17.49 -33.75
C SER A 341 3.34 -18.27 -32.89
N LEU A 342 2.51 -17.55 -32.13
CA LEU A 342 1.50 -18.19 -31.28
C LEU A 342 0.57 -19.10 -32.11
N PRO A 343 0.16 -20.27 -31.59
CA PRO A 343 -0.92 -21.03 -32.21
C PRO A 343 -2.17 -20.14 -32.27
N PRO A 344 -3.00 -20.26 -33.32
CA PRO A 344 -4.11 -19.34 -33.55
C PRO A 344 -5.00 -19.24 -32.32
N LEU A 345 -5.20 -18.01 -31.84
CA LEU A 345 -6.12 -17.71 -30.76
C LEU A 345 -7.53 -18.17 -31.16
N PRO A 346 -8.37 -18.67 -30.23
CA PRO A 346 -9.79 -18.86 -30.51
C PRO A 346 -10.37 -17.49 -30.87
N GLY A 347 -10.77 -17.34 -32.13
CA GLY A 347 -11.13 -16.03 -32.71
C GLY A 347 -12.45 -15.48 -32.20
N ASP A 348 -12.79 -14.26 -32.65
CA ASP A 348 -14.09 -13.63 -32.36
C ASP A 348 -15.23 -14.58 -32.75
N HIS A 349 -15.89 -15.11 -31.73
CA HIS A 349 -17.17 -15.81 -31.87
C HIS A 349 -18.22 -14.98 -31.15
N THR A 350 -19.19 -14.55 -31.96
CA THR A 350 -20.39 -13.79 -31.57
C THR A 350 -21.01 -14.33 -30.29
N ILE A 351 -21.46 -13.42 -29.42
CA ILE A 351 -22.14 -13.73 -28.15
C ILE A 351 -23.30 -14.70 -28.40
N ALA A 352 -23.09 -15.97 -28.05
CA ALA A 352 -24.18 -16.92 -27.87
C ALA A 352 -24.80 -16.66 -26.49
N GLU A 353 -26.12 -16.54 -26.43
CA GLU A 353 -26.82 -16.15 -25.20
C GLU A 353 -26.62 -17.18 -24.06
N PRO A 354 -26.50 -16.72 -22.79
CA PRO A 354 -26.31 -17.61 -21.66
C PRO A 354 -27.60 -18.38 -21.35
N LYS A 355 -27.72 -19.60 -21.89
CA LYS A 355 -28.76 -20.55 -21.49
C LYS A 355 -28.64 -20.85 -19.99
N ARG A 356 -29.63 -20.41 -19.22
CA ARG A 356 -29.82 -20.82 -17.82
C ARG A 356 -29.87 -22.35 -17.74
N PHE A 357 -29.10 -22.91 -16.82
CA PHE A 357 -29.29 -24.27 -16.33
C PHE A 357 -29.74 -24.21 -14.88
N GLU A 358 -31.00 -24.56 -14.64
CA GLU A 358 -31.44 -25.06 -13.33
C GLU A 358 -31.42 -26.60 -13.37
N PRO A 359 -31.10 -27.28 -12.25
CA PRO A 359 -30.88 -28.72 -12.26
C PRO A 359 -32.18 -29.50 -12.14
N THR A 360 -32.31 -30.62 -12.86
CA THR A 360 -33.27 -31.68 -12.48
C THR A 360 -32.69 -33.05 -12.84
N LEU A 361 -32.85 -34.01 -11.94
CA LEU A 361 -32.45 -35.40 -12.17
C LEU A 361 -33.45 -36.09 -13.11
N THR A 362 -32.98 -36.93 -14.03
CA THR A 362 -33.42 -38.35 -14.08
C THR A 362 -32.58 -39.19 -15.05
N ASN A 363 -32.28 -40.40 -14.60
CA ASN A 363 -31.84 -41.56 -15.37
C ASN A 363 -33.01 -42.59 -15.30
N PRO A 364 -33.02 -43.74 -16.00
CA PRO A 364 -32.28 -44.15 -17.19
C PRO A 364 -33.19 -44.78 -18.28
N LYS A 365 -32.61 -45.22 -19.42
CA LYS A 365 -32.83 -46.59 -19.96
C LYS A 365 -31.91 -46.91 -21.16
N PRO A 366 -31.16 -48.04 -21.14
CA PRO A 366 -30.39 -48.51 -22.29
C PRO A 366 -31.04 -49.69 -23.03
N ALA A 367 -30.73 -49.80 -24.32
CA ALA A 367 -30.74 -51.03 -25.11
C ALA A 367 -29.66 -50.90 -26.21
N GLY A 368 -28.92 -51.94 -26.61
CA GLY A 368 -28.86 -53.29 -26.02
C GLY A 368 -28.28 -54.33 -26.98
N SER A 369 -26.95 -54.48 -27.03
CA SER A 369 -26.21 -55.52 -27.79
C SER A 369 -24.69 -55.37 -27.56
N THR A 370 -23.82 -56.38 -27.55
CA THR A 370 -23.91 -57.86 -27.41
C THR A 370 -22.48 -58.41 -27.15
N HIS A 371 -22.36 -59.60 -26.55
CA HIS A 371 -21.13 -60.40 -26.31
C HIS A 371 -20.07 -59.75 -25.36
N GLU A 372 -19.74 -60.31 -24.19
CA GLU A 372 -19.16 -61.63 -23.85
C GLU A 372 -17.65 -61.75 -24.08
N LEU A 373 -16.86 -61.85 -22.98
CA LEU A 373 -16.23 -63.12 -22.56
C LEU A 373 -15.46 -63.01 -21.22
N SER A 374 -15.48 -64.11 -20.46
CA SER A 374 -14.51 -64.57 -19.45
C SER A 374 -14.13 -63.72 -18.22
N ALA A 375 -14.52 -64.23 -17.04
CA ALA A 375 -13.74 -64.13 -15.78
C ALA A 375 -12.90 -65.42 -15.58
N PRO A 376 -11.99 -65.52 -14.58
CA PRO A 376 -12.42 -65.93 -13.22
C PRO A 376 -11.77 -65.19 -12.01
N THR A 377 -12.56 -65.13 -10.93
CA THR A 377 -12.31 -65.44 -9.48
C THR A 377 -10.87 -65.66 -8.91
N LEU A 378 -10.57 -65.58 -7.59
CA LEU A 378 -11.35 -65.86 -6.34
C LEU A 378 -10.70 -65.23 -5.06
N PHE A 379 -11.22 -65.56 -3.85
CA PHE A 379 -10.87 -65.12 -2.46
C PHE A 379 -11.25 -63.67 -2.08
N GLY A 380 -11.63 -63.30 -0.83
CA GLY A 380 -11.75 -64.00 0.47
C GLY A 380 -11.07 -63.20 1.60
N SER A 381 -11.57 -62.98 2.83
CA SER A 381 -12.72 -63.53 3.56
C SER A 381 -13.16 -62.67 4.79
N ILE A 382 -14.47 -62.62 5.11
CA ILE A 382 -15.14 -62.82 6.43
C ILE A 382 -14.57 -62.12 7.71
N THR A 383 -15.34 -61.30 8.46
CA THR A 383 -16.01 -61.70 9.75
C THR A 383 -17.04 -60.68 10.33
N ARG A 384 -18.23 -61.20 10.74
CA ARG A 384 -19.01 -61.04 12.02
C ARG A 384 -19.01 -59.75 12.88
N GLU A 385 -20.03 -59.38 13.69
CA GLU A 385 -21.50 -59.64 13.87
C GLU A 385 -22.08 -58.61 14.93
N PRO A 386 -23.40 -58.52 15.32
CA PRO A 386 -24.08 -57.21 15.44
C PRO A 386 -24.75 -56.81 16.80
N PRO A 387 -26.09 -56.51 16.97
CA PRO A 387 -26.54 -55.15 17.37
C PRO A 387 -27.54 -55.06 18.55
N PRO A 388 -27.79 -53.84 19.09
CA PRO A 388 -29.13 -53.19 18.99
C PRO A 388 -29.01 -51.66 18.67
N ALA A 389 -29.95 -50.72 18.79
CA ALA A 389 -31.30 -50.63 19.40
C ALA A 389 -32.22 -49.57 18.68
N LEU A 390 -33.38 -49.23 19.27
CA LEU A 390 -34.47 -48.33 18.77
C LEU A 390 -35.17 -47.60 19.97
N PRO A 391 -36.17 -46.68 19.85
CA PRO A 391 -37.07 -46.27 18.73
C PRO A 391 -37.02 -44.72 18.43
N SER A 392 -38.01 -43.89 18.01
CA SER A 392 -39.50 -43.94 17.84
C SER A 392 -40.08 -42.93 16.78
N SER A 393 -41.29 -42.36 16.97
CA SER A 393 -42.13 -41.52 16.04
C SER A 393 -43.23 -40.75 16.88
N PRO A 394 -44.31 -40.07 16.38
CA PRO A 394 -44.86 -39.83 15.01
C PRO A 394 -45.31 -38.34 14.64
N PRO A 395 -46.57 -37.94 14.26
CA PRO A 395 -46.92 -37.48 12.87
C PRO A 395 -47.71 -36.12 12.68
N PRO A 396 -48.09 -35.70 11.43
CA PRO A 396 -48.72 -34.39 11.08
C PRO A 396 -50.06 -34.36 10.24
N PRO A 397 -50.68 -33.18 9.96
CA PRO A 397 -51.73 -32.90 8.92
C PRO A 397 -51.25 -31.96 7.74
N ILE A 398 -51.72 -31.91 6.46
CA ILE A 398 -53.04 -31.96 5.72
C ILE A 398 -53.63 -30.53 5.45
N MET A 399 -54.06 -30.04 4.26
CA MET A 399 -54.10 -30.50 2.83
C MET A 399 -54.44 -29.38 1.77
N ARG A 400 -54.06 -29.58 0.47
CA ARG A 400 -54.69 -29.17 -0.85
C ARG A 400 -54.86 -27.69 -1.34
N GLY A 401 -54.72 -27.49 -2.67
CA GLY A 401 -55.30 -26.35 -3.47
C GLY A 401 -54.71 -26.14 -4.90
N THR A 402 -55.53 -26.13 -5.97
CA THR A 402 -55.19 -25.97 -7.44
C THR A 402 -56.48 -25.54 -8.24
N PRO A 403 -56.61 -25.46 -9.62
CA PRO A 403 -55.70 -25.68 -10.78
C PRO A 403 -55.85 -24.73 -12.05
N ALA A 404 -55.14 -25.07 -13.15
CA ALA A 404 -55.53 -25.03 -14.59
C ALA A 404 -55.37 -23.77 -15.52
N THR A 405 -55.20 -24.07 -16.83
CA THR A 405 -55.03 -23.18 -18.02
C THR A 405 -55.84 -23.70 -19.23
N PRO A 406 -56.20 -22.85 -20.21
CA PRO A 406 -56.37 -23.27 -21.63
C PRO A 406 -55.74 -22.22 -22.62
N PRO A 407 -55.97 -22.19 -23.97
CA PRO A 407 -54.87 -22.46 -24.92
C PRO A 407 -54.68 -21.45 -26.09
N LEU A 408 -53.78 -21.80 -27.05
CA LEU A 408 -53.28 -21.00 -28.18
C LEU A 408 -54.28 -20.75 -29.34
N GLN A 409 -54.11 -19.62 -30.04
CA GLN A 409 -54.58 -19.38 -31.42
C GLN A 409 -53.60 -18.51 -32.24
N ILE A 410 -53.51 -18.78 -33.55
CA ILE A 410 -52.78 -18.09 -34.64
C ILE A 410 -53.66 -18.32 -35.89
N PRO A 411 -54.06 -17.33 -36.74
CA PRO A 411 -53.13 -16.79 -37.76
C PRO A 411 -53.43 -15.40 -38.41
N LEU A 412 -52.59 -15.07 -39.41
CA LEU A 412 -52.72 -14.15 -40.55
C LEU A 412 -52.28 -12.66 -40.41
N PRO A 413 -51.71 -12.06 -41.49
CA PRO A 413 -50.97 -10.80 -41.42
C PRO A 413 -51.77 -9.55 -41.87
N ARG A 414 -51.29 -8.36 -41.49
CA ARG A 414 -51.71 -7.08 -42.09
C ARG A 414 -50.55 -6.10 -42.31
N ALA A 415 -50.80 -5.17 -43.23
CA ALA A 415 -49.87 -4.28 -43.91
C ALA A 415 -48.87 -3.49 -43.04
N SER A 416 -47.74 -3.16 -43.66
CA SER A 416 -46.67 -2.32 -43.12
C SER A 416 -47.14 -0.89 -42.80
N LEU A 417 -46.72 -0.38 -41.64
CA LEU A 417 -46.69 1.06 -41.34
C LEU A 417 -45.23 1.56 -41.42
N PRO A 418 -45.00 2.83 -41.76
CA PRO A 418 -43.65 3.41 -41.77
C PRO A 418 -43.08 3.48 -40.34
N PRO A 419 -41.73 3.43 -40.18
CA PRO A 419 -41.11 3.52 -38.87
C PRO A 419 -41.36 4.91 -38.23
N PRO A 420 -41.54 4.99 -36.90
CA PRO A 420 -41.54 6.26 -36.19
C PRO A 420 -40.17 6.96 -36.30
N PRO A 421 -40.09 8.29 -36.10
CA PRO A 421 -38.84 9.03 -36.16
C PRO A 421 -37.80 8.46 -35.18
N ILE A 422 -36.52 8.51 -35.57
CA ILE A 422 -35.40 8.00 -34.77
C ILE A 422 -35.24 8.87 -33.53
N VAL A 423 -35.84 8.43 -32.42
CA VAL A 423 -35.46 8.89 -31.08
C VAL A 423 -34.03 8.40 -30.83
N PRO A 424 -33.08 9.26 -30.41
CA PRO A 424 -31.74 8.81 -30.08
C PRO A 424 -31.82 7.74 -28.99
N ALA A 425 -31.10 6.63 -29.20
CA ALA A 425 -31.14 5.49 -28.28
C ALA A 425 -30.76 5.91 -26.84
N PRO A 426 -31.37 5.30 -25.81
CA PRO A 426 -31.00 5.59 -24.42
C PRO A 426 -29.50 5.35 -24.22
N ALA A 427 -28.87 6.24 -23.47
CA ALA A 427 -27.42 6.29 -23.33
C ALA A 427 -26.85 4.90 -22.97
N ARG A 428 -25.90 4.42 -23.79
CA ARG A 428 -25.11 3.21 -23.48
C ARG A 428 -24.53 3.37 -22.08
N ALA A 429 -24.64 2.33 -21.26
CA ALA A 429 -24.34 2.37 -19.84
C ALA A 429 -22.98 3.05 -19.56
N ALA A 430 -23.02 4.22 -18.94
CA ALA A 430 -21.85 5.04 -18.71
C ALA A 430 -20.88 4.30 -17.76
N GLY A 431 -19.64 4.12 -18.20
CA GLY A 431 -18.56 3.68 -17.32
C GLY A 431 -18.23 4.76 -16.27
N PRO A 432 -17.56 4.38 -15.16
CA PRO A 432 -17.15 5.33 -14.14
C PRO A 432 -16.34 6.48 -14.76
N GLY A 433 -16.70 7.73 -14.44
CA GLY A 433 -16.01 8.92 -14.93
C GLY A 433 -16.25 9.30 -16.39
N GLY A 434 -17.25 8.71 -17.07
CA GLY A 434 -17.53 8.98 -18.48
C GLY A 434 -16.75 8.12 -19.48
N PHE A 435 -15.91 7.20 -19.00
CA PHE A 435 -15.16 6.26 -19.85
C PHE A 435 -16.08 5.15 -20.40
N ALA A 436 -16.68 5.41 -21.56
CA ALA A 436 -17.55 4.50 -22.29
C ALA A 436 -17.12 4.35 -23.77
N GLU A 437 -17.53 3.29 -24.44
CA GLU A 437 -17.23 3.08 -25.87
C GLU A 437 -17.90 4.17 -26.72
N GLY A 438 -17.10 4.88 -27.52
CA GLY A 438 -17.49 6.09 -28.25
C GLY A 438 -17.25 7.41 -27.50
N ALA A 439 -16.81 7.39 -26.24
CA ALA A 439 -16.46 8.62 -25.51
C ALA A 439 -15.13 9.21 -26.01
N ARG A 440 -15.06 10.54 -26.08
CA ARG A 440 -13.82 11.31 -26.30
C ARG A 440 -13.25 11.74 -24.94
N ILE A 441 -12.01 11.35 -24.68
CA ILE A 441 -11.27 11.59 -23.43
C ILE A 441 -10.20 12.65 -23.68
N ALA A 442 -10.16 13.65 -22.80
CA ALA A 442 -9.22 14.79 -22.86
C ALA A 442 -9.13 15.45 -24.25
N ASP A 443 -10.27 15.54 -24.94
CA ASP A 443 -10.45 16.11 -26.29
C ASP A 443 -9.58 15.54 -27.43
N ARG A 444 -8.82 14.47 -27.18
CA ARG A 444 -7.86 13.84 -28.11
C ARG A 444 -8.10 12.35 -28.36
N TYR A 445 -8.62 11.61 -27.38
CA TYR A 445 -8.64 10.15 -27.44
C TYR A 445 -10.07 9.60 -27.53
N ILE A 446 -10.47 8.97 -28.65
CA ILE A 446 -11.76 8.26 -28.76
C ILE A 446 -11.61 6.82 -28.27
N LEU A 447 -12.44 6.36 -27.35
CA LEU A 447 -12.46 4.96 -26.91
C LEU A 447 -13.20 4.08 -27.93
N ASP A 448 -12.48 3.18 -28.63
CA ASP A 448 -13.05 2.25 -29.61
C ASP A 448 -13.83 1.11 -28.91
N LYS A 449 -13.17 0.35 -28.03
CA LYS A 449 -13.69 -0.89 -27.41
C LYS A 449 -12.99 -1.17 -26.08
N LYS A 450 -13.69 -1.71 -25.07
CA LYS A 450 -13.06 -2.24 -23.85
C LYS A 450 -12.33 -3.56 -24.16
N ILE A 451 -11.03 -3.62 -23.89
CA ILE A 451 -10.17 -4.79 -24.16
C ILE A 451 -9.70 -5.52 -22.89
N GLY A 452 -9.84 -4.93 -21.71
CA GLY A 452 -9.43 -5.58 -20.46
C GLY A 452 -10.07 -5.00 -19.19
N GLN A 453 -10.00 -5.77 -18.11
CA GLN A 453 -10.38 -5.34 -16.76
C GLN A 453 -9.53 -6.09 -15.73
N GLY A 454 -8.77 -5.34 -14.92
CA GLY A 454 -8.16 -5.83 -13.69
C GLY A 454 -8.96 -5.35 -12.46
N GLY A 455 -8.56 -5.80 -11.27
CA GLY A 455 -9.27 -5.47 -10.02
C GLY A 455 -9.30 -3.98 -9.64
N MET A 456 -8.41 -3.15 -10.23
CA MET A 456 -8.27 -1.72 -9.93
C MET A 456 -8.34 -0.82 -11.17
N ALA A 457 -8.41 -1.39 -12.38
CA ALA A 457 -8.27 -0.65 -13.63
C ALA A 457 -9.03 -1.31 -14.80
N LEU A 458 -9.51 -0.48 -15.71
CA LEU A 458 -10.09 -0.85 -17.00
C LEU A 458 -9.06 -0.61 -18.10
N VAL A 459 -9.07 -1.41 -19.17
CA VAL A 459 -8.24 -1.17 -20.36
C VAL A 459 -9.13 -1.08 -21.59
N PHE A 460 -8.99 0.01 -22.32
CA PHE A 460 -9.69 0.28 -23.58
C PHE A 460 -8.68 0.31 -24.73
N ARG A 461 -9.09 -0.17 -25.90
CA ARG A 461 -8.51 0.26 -27.17
C ARG A 461 -9.05 1.67 -27.45
N ALA A 462 -8.19 2.59 -27.82
CA ALA A 462 -8.55 3.96 -28.15
C ALA A 462 -7.82 4.44 -29.40
N ARG A 463 -8.34 5.49 -30.04
CA ARG A 463 -7.71 6.19 -31.15
C ARG A 463 -7.24 7.55 -30.69
N ASP A 464 -5.97 7.83 -30.91
CA ASP A 464 -5.38 9.16 -30.77
C ASP A 464 -5.73 9.95 -32.04
N GLU A 465 -6.57 10.97 -31.92
CA GLU A 465 -6.99 11.80 -33.06
C GLU A 465 -5.92 12.82 -33.50
N GLU A 466 -4.96 13.14 -32.62
CA GLU A 466 -3.86 14.07 -32.93
C GLU A 466 -2.75 13.37 -33.72
N LEU A 467 -2.43 12.12 -33.36
CA LEU A 467 -1.40 11.32 -34.04
C LEU A 467 -1.97 10.33 -35.08
N GLY A 468 -3.29 10.16 -35.14
CA GLY A 468 -3.98 9.22 -36.04
C GLY A 468 -3.76 7.73 -35.71
N GLN A 469 -3.21 7.41 -34.54
CA GLN A 469 -2.79 6.06 -34.16
C GLN A 469 -3.81 5.34 -33.27
N THR A 470 -3.78 4.00 -33.26
CA THR A 470 -4.55 3.19 -32.31
C THR A 470 -3.65 2.77 -31.15
N ILE A 471 -4.13 2.99 -29.93
CA ILE A 471 -3.41 2.82 -28.66
C ILE A 471 -4.21 1.95 -27.69
N ALA A 472 -3.57 1.51 -26.60
CA ALA A 472 -4.27 1.08 -25.40
C ALA A 472 -4.32 2.25 -24.39
N MET A 473 -5.45 2.40 -23.69
CA MET A 473 -5.63 3.33 -22.58
C MET A 473 -6.05 2.56 -21.34
N LYS A 474 -5.24 2.64 -20.29
CA LYS A 474 -5.48 2.01 -18.98
C LYS A 474 -6.00 3.05 -17.99
N VAL A 475 -7.23 2.88 -17.53
CA VAL A 475 -7.98 3.82 -16.67
C VAL A 475 -8.08 3.26 -15.25
N PHE A 476 -7.68 4.02 -14.25
CA PHE A 476 -7.57 3.57 -12.86
C PHE A 476 -8.82 3.95 -12.07
N VAL A 477 -9.63 2.95 -11.69
CA VAL A 477 -10.97 3.14 -11.12
C VAL A 477 -10.94 3.41 -9.61
N GLN A 478 -9.83 3.08 -8.93
CA GLN A 478 -9.69 3.23 -7.47
C GLN A 478 -8.71 4.33 -7.03
N LEU A 479 -8.06 5.04 -7.97
CA LEU A 479 -7.16 6.17 -7.67
C LEU A 479 -7.90 7.51 -7.65
N ILE A 480 -8.98 7.57 -6.87
CA ILE A 480 -9.77 8.78 -6.59
C ILE A 480 -8.88 9.78 -5.82
N ASP A 481 -9.14 11.08 -6.00
CA ASP A 481 -8.16 12.16 -5.86
C ASP A 481 -7.55 12.43 -4.46
N ASP A 482 -8.04 11.81 -3.39
CA ASP A 482 -7.81 12.22 -2.00
C ASP A 482 -6.37 12.00 -1.43
N ASN A 483 -5.43 11.44 -2.20
CA ASN A 483 -4.06 11.22 -1.73
C ASN A 483 -2.97 11.71 -2.71
N ALA A 484 -2.55 12.96 -2.50
CA ALA A 484 -1.48 13.63 -3.24
C ALA A 484 -0.09 12.93 -3.17
N GLU A 485 0.18 12.08 -2.17
CA GLU A 485 1.45 11.34 -2.09
C GLU A 485 1.46 10.11 -3.00
N LEU A 486 0.37 9.34 -2.98
CA LEU A 486 0.07 8.29 -3.97
C LEU A 486 0.19 8.83 -5.39
N LEU A 487 -0.42 9.99 -5.62
CA LEU A 487 -0.37 10.78 -6.86
C LEU A 487 1.06 11.12 -7.30
N ARG A 488 1.91 11.61 -6.37
CA ARG A 488 3.30 12.00 -6.65
C ARG A 488 4.19 10.77 -6.93
N ARG A 489 4.03 9.69 -6.16
CA ARG A 489 4.74 8.42 -6.35
C ARG A 489 4.38 7.80 -7.71
N PHE A 490 3.08 7.71 -8.02
CA PHE A 490 2.54 7.24 -9.30
C PHE A 490 3.14 8.02 -10.49
N LYS A 491 3.13 9.36 -10.44
CA LYS A 491 3.78 10.21 -11.47
C LYS A 491 5.29 9.96 -11.57
N HIS A 492 6.00 9.82 -10.46
CA HIS A 492 7.45 9.62 -10.45
C HIS A 492 7.85 8.25 -11.04
N GLU A 493 7.21 7.16 -10.61
CA GLU A 493 7.46 5.83 -11.17
C GLU A 493 7.11 5.77 -12.67
N LEU A 494 6.06 6.46 -13.12
CA LEU A 494 5.74 6.62 -14.54
C LEU A 494 6.78 7.40 -15.35
N LEU A 495 7.34 8.48 -14.79
CA LEU A 495 8.39 9.27 -15.45
C LEU A 495 9.69 8.47 -15.58
N LEU A 496 9.98 7.58 -14.63
CA LEU A 496 11.05 6.59 -14.76
C LEU A 496 10.70 5.55 -15.85
N SER A 497 9.48 5.02 -15.87
CA SER A 497 9.04 4.10 -16.92
C SER A 497 9.06 4.69 -18.33
N ARG A 498 8.79 5.99 -18.52
CA ARG A 498 8.92 6.66 -19.83
C ARG A 498 10.36 6.76 -20.35
N ARG A 499 11.38 6.57 -19.50
CA ARG A 499 12.79 6.49 -19.91
C ARG A 499 13.21 5.07 -20.34
N LEU A 500 12.39 4.06 -20.10
CA LEU A 500 12.65 2.66 -20.46
C LEU A 500 12.26 2.38 -21.92
N ASN A 501 13.10 2.78 -22.87
CA ASN A 501 12.95 2.40 -24.27
C ASN A 501 13.72 1.10 -24.57
N HIS A 502 13.02 -0.04 -24.58
CA HIS A 502 13.59 -1.36 -24.86
C HIS A 502 12.55 -2.25 -25.56
N PRO A 503 12.90 -3.06 -26.58
CA PRO A 503 11.93 -3.89 -27.31
C PRO A 503 11.09 -4.81 -26.41
N ASN A 504 11.71 -5.38 -25.36
CA ASN A 504 10.99 -6.26 -24.42
C ASN A 504 10.27 -5.55 -23.26
N ILE A 505 10.04 -4.24 -23.35
CA ILE A 505 9.27 -3.45 -22.39
C ILE A 505 8.03 -2.88 -23.09
N LEU A 506 6.90 -2.84 -22.38
CA LEU A 506 5.68 -2.15 -22.81
C LEU A 506 5.92 -0.63 -22.85
N ARG A 507 5.85 -0.04 -24.03
CA ARG A 507 6.04 1.39 -24.26
C ARG A 507 4.83 2.19 -23.77
N LEU A 508 5.09 3.14 -22.88
CA LEU A 508 4.10 4.09 -22.38
C LEU A 508 4.24 5.43 -23.13
N TYR A 509 3.12 6.04 -23.52
CA TYR A 509 3.08 7.27 -24.31
C TYR A 509 2.79 8.50 -23.45
N ASP A 510 1.62 8.55 -22.81
CA ASP A 510 1.10 9.74 -22.13
C ASP A 510 0.30 9.39 -20.86
N ILE A 511 0.05 10.39 -20.01
CA ILE A 511 -0.63 10.26 -18.72
C ILE A 511 -1.58 11.44 -18.56
N GLY A 512 -2.85 11.19 -18.27
CA GLY A 512 -3.83 12.25 -18.06
C GLY A 512 -4.89 11.96 -17.02
N GLN A 513 -5.81 12.90 -16.88
CA GLN A 513 -6.94 12.85 -15.96
C GLN A 513 -8.20 13.36 -16.67
N HIS A 514 -9.31 12.64 -16.53
CA HIS A 514 -10.60 12.99 -17.11
C HIS A 514 -11.72 12.48 -16.18
N GLY A 515 -12.77 13.27 -15.98
CA GLY A 515 -13.90 12.87 -15.12
C GLY A 515 -13.56 12.49 -13.66
N GLY A 516 -12.41 12.93 -13.13
CA GLY A 516 -11.88 12.52 -11.82
C GLY A 516 -11.02 11.25 -11.80
N PHE A 517 -10.87 10.55 -12.94
CA PHE A 517 -10.09 9.33 -13.05
C PHE A 517 -8.81 9.53 -13.85
N ARG A 518 -7.77 8.77 -13.50
CA ARG A 518 -6.46 8.82 -14.17
C ARG A 518 -6.38 7.77 -15.27
N TYR A 519 -5.70 8.11 -16.35
CA TYR A 519 -5.35 7.16 -17.41
C TYR A 519 -3.87 7.22 -17.78
N ILE A 520 -3.36 6.11 -18.31
CA ILE A 520 -2.08 5.99 -19.02
C ILE A 520 -2.39 5.52 -20.44
N THR A 521 -1.78 6.11 -21.45
CA THR A 521 -1.79 5.59 -22.82
C THR A 521 -0.49 4.83 -23.12
N MET A 522 -0.58 3.77 -23.91
CA MET A 522 0.51 2.83 -24.18
C MET A 522 0.33 2.14 -25.54
N GLU A 523 1.37 1.46 -26.02
CA GLU A 523 1.28 0.66 -27.24
C GLU A 523 0.15 -0.39 -27.14
N LEU A 524 -0.60 -0.58 -28.22
CA LEU A 524 -1.62 -1.63 -28.30
C LEU A 524 -0.94 -2.95 -28.69
N LEU A 525 -0.92 -3.92 -27.76
CA LEU A 525 -0.39 -5.25 -28.03
C LEU A 525 -1.49 -6.23 -28.46
N GLU A 526 -1.21 -7.02 -29.49
CA GLU A 526 -2.03 -8.15 -29.93
C GLU A 526 -1.30 -9.47 -29.60
N GLY A 527 -1.96 -10.40 -28.90
CA GLY A 527 -1.35 -11.62 -28.38
C GLY A 527 -2.01 -12.10 -27.08
N CYS A 528 -1.23 -12.67 -26.15
CA CYS A 528 -1.72 -13.07 -24.83
C CYS A 528 -0.63 -13.01 -23.75
N ASP A 529 -1.04 -13.06 -22.48
CA ASP A 529 -0.12 -13.14 -21.35
C ASP A 529 0.49 -14.55 -21.17
N LEU A 530 1.62 -14.63 -20.46
CA LEU A 530 2.34 -15.88 -20.25
C LEU A 530 1.56 -16.89 -19.39
N LYS A 531 0.67 -16.45 -18.48
CA LYS A 531 -0.19 -17.37 -17.72
C LYS A 531 -1.15 -18.10 -18.66
N SER A 532 -1.65 -17.41 -19.68
CA SER A 532 -2.51 -17.99 -20.73
C SER A 532 -1.76 -18.95 -21.67
N LEU A 533 -0.44 -19.09 -21.57
CA LEU A 533 0.36 -20.12 -22.27
C LEU A 533 0.80 -21.26 -21.34
N MET A 534 1.05 -20.97 -20.06
CA MET A 534 1.38 -21.99 -19.05
C MET A 534 0.29 -23.07 -18.96
N GLY A 535 0.72 -24.34 -18.85
CA GLY A 535 -0.19 -25.50 -18.82
C GLY A 535 -0.60 -26.04 -20.20
N LYS A 536 -0.37 -25.33 -21.31
CA LYS A 536 -0.55 -25.87 -22.66
C LYS A 536 0.63 -26.80 -23.01
N LYS A 537 0.35 -28.08 -23.27
CA LYS A 537 1.36 -29.13 -23.57
C LYS A 537 2.20 -28.91 -24.84
N SER A 538 1.90 -27.88 -25.65
CA SER A 538 2.53 -27.61 -26.94
C SER A 538 3.76 -26.70 -26.91
N VAL A 539 4.12 -26.10 -25.78
CA VAL A 539 5.28 -25.18 -25.70
C VAL A 539 6.58 -25.96 -25.53
N SER A 540 7.44 -25.95 -26.56
CA SER A 540 8.72 -26.69 -26.57
C SER A 540 9.71 -26.15 -25.54
N LEU A 541 10.67 -27.00 -25.11
CA LEU A 541 11.68 -26.62 -24.12
C LEU A 541 12.53 -25.41 -24.56
N VAL A 542 12.89 -25.35 -25.84
CA VAL A 542 13.60 -24.20 -26.45
C VAL A 542 12.74 -22.94 -26.38
N SER A 543 11.44 -23.03 -26.70
CA SER A 543 10.52 -21.88 -26.60
C SER A 543 10.38 -21.36 -25.17
N LYS A 544 10.39 -22.26 -24.17
CA LYS A 544 10.40 -21.89 -22.74
C LYS A 544 11.67 -21.11 -22.36
N ILE A 545 12.83 -21.55 -22.85
CA ILE A 545 14.11 -20.86 -22.64
C ILE A 545 14.13 -19.49 -23.33
N ASP A 546 13.59 -19.40 -24.56
CA ASP A 546 13.58 -18.14 -25.33
C ASP A 546 12.65 -17.09 -24.71
N VAL A 547 11.53 -17.51 -24.11
CA VAL A 547 10.70 -16.66 -23.25
C VAL A 547 11.51 -16.12 -22.06
N LEU A 548 12.26 -16.96 -21.37
CA LEU A 548 13.09 -16.51 -20.23
C LEU A 548 14.25 -15.61 -20.67
N LEU A 549 14.84 -15.83 -21.85
CA LEU A 549 15.88 -14.96 -22.41
C LEU A 549 15.35 -13.55 -22.69
N GLN A 550 14.19 -13.43 -23.37
CA GLN A 550 13.59 -12.11 -23.62
C GLN A 550 13.08 -11.45 -22.33
N ALA A 551 12.58 -12.24 -21.36
CA ALA A 551 12.23 -11.71 -20.03
C ALA A 551 13.45 -11.16 -19.28
N CYS A 552 14.58 -11.88 -19.32
CA CYS A 552 15.85 -11.41 -18.74
C CYS A 552 16.32 -10.11 -19.40
N ALA A 553 16.20 -9.97 -20.72
CA ALA A 553 16.54 -8.73 -21.41
C ALA A 553 15.63 -7.56 -20.98
N GLY A 554 14.32 -7.80 -20.89
CA GLY A 554 13.35 -6.83 -20.36
C GLY A 554 13.69 -6.38 -18.94
N PHE A 555 13.82 -7.31 -17.99
CA PHE A 555 14.12 -6.98 -16.59
C PHE A 555 15.52 -6.38 -16.42
N GLN A 556 16.54 -6.79 -17.19
CA GLN A 556 17.85 -6.15 -17.13
C GLN A 556 17.78 -4.66 -17.52
N ALA A 557 17.00 -4.31 -18.56
CA ALA A 557 16.82 -2.90 -18.94
C ALA A 557 16.10 -2.07 -17.86
N VAL A 558 15.19 -2.68 -17.08
CA VAL A 558 14.56 -2.07 -15.90
C VAL A 558 15.61 -1.82 -14.80
N HIS A 559 16.43 -2.82 -14.51
CA HIS A 559 17.47 -2.78 -13.46
C HIS A 559 18.62 -1.84 -13.80
N ASP A 560 19.07 -1.80 -15.06
CA ASP A 560 20.11 -0.89 -15.57
C ASP A 560 19.67 0.59 -15.49
N ALA A 561 18.37 0.87 -15.45
CA ALA A 561 17.80 2.20 -15.19
C ALA A 561 17.57 2.53 -13.70
N GLY A 562 17.98 1.65 -12.78
CA GLY A 562 17.79 1.80 -11.33
C GLY A 562 16.37 1.53 -10.83
N VAL A 563 15.50 0.94 -11.66
CA VAL A 563 14.12 0.58 -11.30
C VAL A 563 14.05 -0.88 -10.87
N ILE A 564 13.10 -1.24 -10.00
CA ILE A 564 12.80 -2.62 -9.59
C ILE A 564 11.32 -2.87 -9.86
N HIS A 565 10.97 -3.96 -10.52
CA HIS A 565 9.63 -4.20 -11.04
C HIS A 565 8.61 -4.53 -9.92
N ARG A 566 9.02 -5.30 -8.90
CA ARG A 566 8.29 -5.63 -7.66
C ARG A 566 6.99 -6.45 -7.79
N ASP A 567 6.30 -6.45 -8.93
CA ASP A 567 5.11 -7.29 -9.19
C ASP A 567 5.34 -8.31 -10.33
N VAL A 568 6.52 -8.95 -10.36
CA VAL A 568 6.91 -9.91 -11.40
C VAL A 568 6.07 -11.18 -11.29
N LYS A 569 5.24 -11.43 -12.32
CA LYS A 569 4.31 -12.57 -12.42
C LYS A 569 3.96 -12.86 -13.89
N PRO A 570 3.49 -14.07 -14.26
CA PRO A 570 3.21 -14.40 -15.67
C PRO A 570 2.17 -13.51 -16.35
N GLN A 571 1.19 -12.97 -15.60
CA GLN A 571 0.18 -12.05 -16.16
C GLN A 571 0.75 -10.67 -16.56
N ASN A 572 1.94 -10.32 -16.08
CA ASN A 572 2.66 -9.09 -16.44
C ASN A 572 3.70 -9.33 -17.55
N ILE A 573 3.74 -10.53 -18.12
CA ILE A 573 4.60 -10.88 -19.25
C ILE A 573 3.69 -11.18 -20.42
N PHE A 574 3.60 -10.27 -21.38
CA PHE A 574 2.82 -10.45 -22.60
C PHE A 574 3.69 -11.04 -23.71
N ILE A 575 3.11 -11.86 -24.58
CA ILE A 575 3.75 -12.37 -25.78
C ILE A 575 2.85 -12.01 -26.97
N THR A 576 3.41 -11.29 -27.93
CA THR A 576 2.68 -10.82 -29.12
C THR A 576 2.46 -11.94 -30.13
N THR A 577 1.49 -11.75 -31.03
CA THR A 577 1.29 -12.61 -32.22
C THR A 577 2.55 -12.75 -33.08
N GLN A 578 3.44 -11.74 -33.05
CA GLN A 578 4.72 -11.70 -33.78
C GLN A 578 5.87 -12.43 -33.07
N GLY A 579 5.64 -13.00 -31.88
CA GLY A 579 6.68 -13.73 -31.14
C GLY A 579 7.64 -12.84 -30.34
N GLU A 580 7.17 -11.66 -29.91
CA GLU A 580 7.93 -10.74 -29.05
C GLU A 580 7.34 -10.71 -27.63
N LEU A 581 8.19 -10.82 -26.62
CA LEU A 581 7.82 -10.69 -25.22
C LEU A 581 7.85 -9.22 -24.79
N LYS A 582 6.82 -8.76 -24.08
CA LYS A 582 6.70 -7.41 -23.51
C LYS A 582 6.45 -7.50 -22.01
N VAL A 583 7.35 -6.95 -21.19
CA VAL A 583 7.13 -6.76 -19.75
C VAL A 583 6.16 -5.59 -19.56
N MET A 584 5.06 -5.84 -18.86
CA MET A 584 3.97 -4.90 -18.57
C MET A 584 3.87 -4.62 -17.07
N ASP A 585 3.18 -3.53 -16.70
CA ASP A 585 2.69 -3.32 -15.34
C ASP A 585 3.79 -3.38 -14.25
N PHE A 586 4.81 -2.52 -14.40
CA PHE A 586 5.66 -2.08 -13.30
C PHE A 586 4.82 -1.68 -12.07
N GLY A 587 5.37 -1.82 -10.86
CA GLY A 587 4.69 -1.64 -9.57
C GLY A 587 4.04 -0.28 -9.25
N ILE A 588 3.95 0.65 -10.23
CA ILE A 588 3.52 2.06 -10.22
C ILE A 588 2.29 2.37 -9.35
N ALA A 589 1.34 1.44 -9.22
CA ALA A 589 0.16 1.59 -8.38
C ALA A 589 0.21 0.78 -7.08
N LYS A 590 1.04 -0.26 -6.99
CA LYS A 590 1.13 -1.18 -5.85
C LYS A 590 2.08 -0.70 -4.77
N SER A 591 3.25 -0.17 -5.12
CA SER A 591 4.24 0.37 -4.17
C SER A 591 3.56 1.35 -3.18
N SER A 592 2.83 2.30 -3.74
CA SER A 592 2.14 3.38 -3.04
C SER A 592 0.85 2.98 -2.29
N ILE A 593 0.23 1.86 -2.64
CA ILE A 593 -0.95 1.33 -1.92
C ILE A 593 -0.51 0.37 -0.79
N VAL A 594 0.44 -0.53 -1.06
CA VAL A 594 0.83 -1.61 -0.13
C VAL A 594 1.54 -1.08 1.11
N GLU A 595 2.39 -0.05 1.00
CA GLU A 595 3.04 0.58 2.17
C GLU A 595 2.04 1.05 3.24
N ASN A 596 0.80 1.39 2.86
CA ASN A 596 -0.26 1.83 3.76
C ASN A 596 -1.21 0.70 4.21
N GLN A 597 -1.08 -0.53 3.70
CA GLN A 597 -2.05 -1.62 3.91
C GLN A 597 -1.48 -2.89 4.58
N THR A 598 -0.17 -3.01 4.75
CA THR A 598 0.48 -4.15 5.45
C THR A 598 -0.02 -4.38 6.89
N VAL A 599 -0.62 -3.38 7.53
CA VAL A 599 -1.21 -3.47 8.89
C VAL A 599 -2.54 -4.25 8.92
N ALA A 600 -3.21 -4.45 7.77
CA ALA A 600 -4.59 -4.95 7.69
C ALA A 600 -4.74 -6.38 7.13
N GLY A 601 -3.64 -7.12 6.95
CA GLY A 601 -3.66 -8.52 6.47
C GLY A 601 -4.02 -8.74 4.99
N MET A 602 -4.52 -7.73 4.29
CA MET A 602 -4.70 -7.76 2.83
C MET A 602 -3.38 -7.49 2.10
N VAL A 603 -2.63 -8.56 1.82
CA VAL A 603 -1.44 -8.48 0.96
C VAL A 603 -1.89 -8.30 -0.50
N ALA A 604 -1.79 -7.08 -1.04
CA ALA A 604 -2.26 -6.75 -2.40
C ALA A 604 -1.30 -7.24 -3.51
N GLY A 605 -1.15 -8.57 -3.62
CA GLY A 605 -0.32 -9.26 -4.61
C GLY A 605 -0.93 -10.59 -5.05
N THR A 606 -0.23 -11.30 -5.94
CA THR A 606 -0.46 -12.73 -6.14
C THR A 606 0.68 -13.44 -5.41
N PRO A 607 0.48 -13.88 -4.15
CA PRO A 607 1.58 -14.19 -3.24
C PRO A 607 2.46 -15.34 -3.69
N ASN A 608 1.93 -16.21 -4.55
CA ASN A 608 2.61 -17.33 -5.22
C ASN A 608 3.92 -16.98 -5.94
N TYR A 609 4.23 -15.70 -6.20
CA TYR A 609 5.45 -15.27 -6.89
C TYR A 609 6.30 -14.26 -6.08
N MET A 610 5.92 -13.90 -4.85
CA MET A 610 6.67 -12.89 -4.07
C MET A 610 7.95 -13.47 -3.48
N SER A 611 8.99 -12.64 -3.37
CA SER A 611 10.28 -13.05 -2.81
C SER A 611 10.31 -13.01 -1.28
N PRO A 612 11.20 -13.77 -0.61
CA PRO A 612 11.29 -13.81 0.86
C PRO A 612 11.44 -12.42 1.50
N GLU A 613 12.27 -11.57 0.92
CA GLU A 613 12.50 -10.20 1.39
C GLU A 613 11.28 -9.28 1.17
N GLN A 614 10.49 -9.46 0.10
CA GLN A 614 9.21 -8.73 -0.06
C GLN A 614 8.19 -9.10 1.02
N ILE A 615 8.16 -10.38 1.42
CA ILE A 615 7.27 -10.88 2.47
C ILE A 615 7.69 -10.37 3.85
N ASN A 616 9.00 -10.22 4.10
CA ASN A 616 9.53 -9.65 5.33
C ASN A 616 9.43 -8.11 5.41
N GLY A 617 9.51 -7.40 4.27
CA GLY A 617 9.27 -5.96 4.22
C GLY A 617 9.71 -5.26 2.93
N PHE A 618 8.81 -4.48 2.32
CA PHE A 618 9.06 -3.80 1.03
C PHE A 618 10.15 -2.71 1.05
N SER A 619 10.64 -2.30 2.24
CA SER A 619 11.60 -1.20 2.40
C SER A 619 13.06 -1.52 2.06
N GLN A 620 13.42 -2.80 1.88
CA GLN A 620 14.79 -3.24 1.54
C GLN A 620 14.85 -4.13 0.28
N VAL A 621 13.84 -4.02 -0.60
CA VAL A 621 13.74 -4.83 -1.82
C VAL A 621 14.75 -4.38 -2.87
N THR A 622 15.58 -5.31 -3.34
CA THR A 622 16.63 -5.13 -4.38
C THR A 622 16.24 -5.83 -5.69
N PRO A 623 16.98 -5.66 -6.81
CA PRO A 623 16.75 -6.41 -8.06
C PRO A 623 16.73 -7.94 -7.91
N ALA A 624 17.33 -8.48 -6.84
CA ALA A 624 17.29 -9.91 -6.53
C ALA A 624 15.88 -10.45 -6.24
N ALA A 625 14.92 -9.58 -5.89
CA ALA A 625 13.52 -9.95 -5.72
C ALA A 625 12.85 -10.31 -7.05
N ASP A 626 13.04 -9.47 -8.07
CA ASP A 626 12.54 -9.72 -9.42
C ASP A 626 13.15 -11.02 -10.00
N LEU A 627 14.42 -11.31 -9.68
CA LEU A 627 15.08 -12.58 -10.02
C LEU A 627 14.47 -13.79 -9.33
N TYR A 628 14.10 -13.69 -8.05
CA TYR A 628 13.40 -14.78 -7.35
C TYR A 628 12.03 -15.04 -7.96
N SER A 629 11.25 -13.98 -8.21
CA SER A 629 9.95 -14.09 -8.89
C SER A 629 10.09 -14.68 -10.30
N LEU A 630 11.15 -14.31 -11.04
CA LEU A 630 11.49 -14.93 -12.32
C LEU A 630 11.87 -16.41 -12.17
N GLY A 631 12.51 -16.80 -11.06
CA GLY A 631 12.73 -18.19 -10.67
C GLY A 631 11.44 -18.99 -10.49
N VAL A 632 10.43 -18.39 -9.85
CA VAL A 632 9.09 -19.01 -9.71
C VAL A 632 8.41 -19.14 -11.08
N ILE A 633 8.50 -18.10 -11.92
CA ILE A 633 7.97 -18.12 -13.30
C ILE A 633 8.65 -19.22 -14.12
N ALA A 634 9.97 -19.35 -14.03
CA ALA A 634 10.73 -20.40 -14.70
C ALA A 634 10.32 -21.79 -14.21
N TYR A 635 10.19 -21.98 -12.89
CA TYR A 635 9.73 -23.22 -12.28
C TYR A 635 8.37 -23.66 -12.85
N GLU A 636 7.38 -22.76 -12.88
CA GLU A 636 6.05 -23.07 -13.40
C GLU A 636 6.02 -23.22 -14.92
N LEU A 637 6.86 -22.48 -15.65
CA LEU A 637 6.99 -22.60 -17.10
C LEU A 637 7.56 -23.97 -17.49
N PHE A 638 8.58 -24.47 -16.77
CA PHE A 638 9.16 -25.78 -17.02
C PHE A 638 8.26 -26.92 -16.54
N THR A 639 7.85 -26.93 -15.27
CA THR A 639 7.12 -28.06 -14.64
C THR A 639 5.59 -28.04 -14.83
N GLY A 640 5.00 -26.90 -15.21
CA GLY A 640 3.54 -26.70 -15.21
C GLY A 640 2.93 -26.50 -13.80
N GLN A 641 3.75 -26.44 -12.75
CA GLN A 641 3.30 -26.33 -11.35
C GLN A 641 4.03 -25.20 -10.62
N LEU A 642 3.41 -24.63 -9.58
CA LEU A 642 4.11 -23.67 -8.71
C LEU A 642 5.01 -24.45 -7.73
N PRO A 643 6.20 -23.95 -7.38
CA PRO A 643 7.10 -24.61 -6.42
C PRO A 643 6.47 -24.75 -5.03
N PHE A 644 5.60 -23.81 -4.67
CA PHE A 644 4.83 -23.83 -3.43
C PHE A 644 3.33 -23.69 -3.74
N ARG A 645 2.54 -24.62 -3.20
CA ARG A 645 1.08 -24.59 -3.20
C ARG A 645 0.56 -24.94 -1.82
N ASP A 646 -0.57 -24.34 -1.46
CA ASP A 646 -1.34 -24.62 -0.25
C ASP A 646 -2.79 -24.11 -0.46
N ALA A 647 -3.72 -24.50 0.40
CA ALA A 647 -5.05 -23.90 0.46
C ALA A 647 -5.06 -22.62 1.31
N ASP A 648 -4.15 -22.49 2.27
CA ASP A 648 -3.98 -21.31 3.11
C ASP A 648 -2.90 -20.39 2.54
N MET A 649 -3.29 -19.15 2.24
CA MET A 649 -2.42 -18.12 1.69
C MET A 649 -1.19 -17.84 2.58
N MET A 650 -1.35 -17.89 3.90
CA MET A 650 -0.25 -17.66 4.84
C MET A 650 0.77 -18.80 4.82
N ARG A 651 0.34 -20.03 4.52
CA ARG A 651 1.25 -21.18 4.34
C ARG A 651 2.06 -21.06 3.06
N VAL A 652 1.49 -20.52 1.97
CA VAL A 652 2.26 -20.21 0.75
C VAL A 652 3.36 -19.18 1.06
N LEU A 653 3.05 -18.13 1.81
CA LEU A 653 4.03 -17.13 2.24
C LEU A 653 5.14 -17.73 3.13
N ILE A 654 4.78 -18.58 4.11
CA ILE A 654 5.75 -19.27 4.97
C ILE A 654 6.65 -20.22 4.15
N LYS A 655 6.10 -20.92 3.16
CA LYS A 655 6.85 -21.76 2.22
C LYS A 655 7.86 -20.96 1.39
N HIS A 656 7.47 -19.80 0.85
CA HIS A 656 8.41 -18.88 0.21
C HIS A 656 9.53 -18.45 1.15
N LEU A 657 9.22 -18.11 2.42
CA LEU A 657 10.21 -17.72 3.42
C LEU A 657 11.17 -18.85 3.85
N LYS A 658 10.71 -20.09 4.01
CA LYS A 658 11.42 -21.15 4.74
C LYS A 658 11.69 -22.43 3.96
N ASP A 659 10.68 -22.97 3.29
CA ASP A 659 10.71 -24.34 2.76
C ASP A 659 11.53 -24.41 1.46
N PRO A 660 12.48 -25.35 1.29
CA PRO A 660 13.20 -25.50 0.02
C PRO A 660 12.24 -25.86 -1.12
N PRO A 661 12.41 -25.30 -2.34
CA PRO A 661 11.58 -25.66 -3.48
C PRO A 661 11.80 -27.13 -3.87
N PRO A 662 10.76 -27.91 -4.21
CA PRO A 662 10.93 -29.29 -4.68
C PRO A 662 11.75 -29.30 -5.98
N PRO A 663 12.75 -30.17 -6.18
CA PRO A 663 13.58 -30.16 -7.39
C PRO A 663 12.72 -30.34 -8.67
N PRO A 664 12.82 -29.49 -9.70
CA PRO A 664 12.04 -29.62 -10.94
C PRO A 664 12.05 -31.02 -11.57
N ARG A 665 13.16 -31.76 -11.48
CA ARG A 665 13.29 -33.14 -12.02
C ARG A 665 12.57 -34.21 -11.19
N SER A 666 12.08 -33.86 -10.00
CA SER A 666 11.12 -34.69 -9.25
C SER A 666 9.70 -34.63 -9.84
N ILE A 667 9.39 -33.61 -10.64
CA ILE A 667 8.10 -33.44 -11.33
C ILE A 667 8.22 -33.88 -12.79
N ASP A 668 9.28 -33.47 -13.49
CA ASP A 668 9.59 -33.89 -14.86
C ASP A 668 11.05 -34.35 -14.96
N PRO A 669 11.33 -35.66 -14.81
CA PRO A 669 12.67 -36.23 -14.87
C PRO A 669 13.40 -36.01 -16.22
N ALA A 670 12.68 -35.68 -17.29
CA ALA A 670 13.24 -35.39 -18.60
C ALA A 670 13.80 -33.96 -18.73
N LEU A 671 13.58 -33.09 -17.74
CA LEU A 671 14.22 -31.76 -17.70
C LEU A 671 15.75 -31.91 -17.56
N PRO A 672 16.55 -31.19 -18.39
CA PRO A 672 17.99 -31.12 -18.23
C PRO A 672 18.41 -30.61 -16.84
N GLU A 673 19.42 -31.24 -16.26
CA GLU A 673 19.97 -30.91 -14.93
C GLU A 673 20.43 -29.44 -14.82
N ALA A 674 20.91 -28.85 -15.91
CA ALA A 674 21.30 -27.44 -15.95
C ALA A 674 20.10 -26.48 -15.76
N ILE A 675 18.90 -26.85 -16.21
CA ILE A 675 17.67 -26.07 -15.98
C ILE A 675 17.25 -26.17 -14.51
N GLU A 676 17.33 -27.36 -13.92
CA GLU A 676 17.11 -27.56 -12.49
C GLU A 676 18.05 -26.71 -11.64
N LYS A 677 19.36 -26.73 -11.91
CA LYS A 677 20.35 -25.90 -11.20
C LYS A 677 20.07 -24.40 -11.33
N LEU A 678 19.71 -23.93 -12.52
CA LEU A 678 19.36 -22.52 -12.76
C LEU A 678 18.10 -22.09 -12.00
N VAL A 679 17.04 -22.91 -12.04
CA VAL A 679 15.78 -22.64 -11.35
C VAL A 679 15.94 -22.67 -9.84
N LEU A 680 16.65 -23.66 -9.29
CA LEU A 680 16.92 -23.75 -7.85
C LEU A 680 17.74 -22.55 -7.37
N LYS A 681 18.80 -22.16 -8.10
CA LYS A 681 19.62 -20.98 -7.75
C LYS A 681 18.84 -19.67 -7.79
N LEU A 682 17.86 -19.50 -8.68
CA LEU A 682 16.98 -18.33 -8.66
C LEU A 682 16.05 -18.31 -7.43
N LEU A 683 15.65 -19.49 -6.95
CA LEU A 683 14.75 -19.68 -5.81
C LEU A 683 15.45 -19.74 -4.44
N GLU A 684 16.75 -19.42 -4.40
CA GLU A 684 17.49 -19.37 -3.13
C GLU A 684 16.92 -18.34 -2.15
N LYS A 685 16.96 -18.67 -0.86
CA LYS A 685 16.24 -17.90 0.16
C LYS A 685 16.88 -16.54 0.43
N ARG A 686 18.20 -16.50 0.53
CA ARG A 686 18.98 -15.26 0.64
C ARG A 686 19.05 -14.57 -0.71
N ALA A 687 19.22 -13.25 -0.73
CA ALA A 687 19.36 -12.51 -1.99
C ALA A 687 20.77 -12.69 -2.58
N GLU A 688 21.76 -12.85 -1.70
CA GLU A 688 23.19 -12.97 -2.00
C GLU A 688 23.55 -14.25 -2.76
N ASP A 689 22.83 -15.35 -2.50
CA ASP A 689 23.11 -16.68 -3.06
C ASP A 689 22.52 -16.88 -4.48
N ARG A 690 21.68 -15.95 -4.94
CA ARG A 690 21.00 -15.99 -6.25
C ARG A 690 21.96 -15.62 -7.39
N TYR A 691 21.42 -15.39 -8.59
CA TYR A 691 22.17 -14.72 -9.65
C TYR A 691 22.35 -13.22 -9.34
N PRO A 692 23.48 -12.59 -9.71
CA PRO A 692 23.73 -11.18 -9.43
C PRO A 692 22.95 -10.23 -10.36
N SER A 693 22.47 -10.71 -11.50
CA SER A 693 21.75 -9.91 -12.51
C SER A 693 20.98 -10.80 -13.49
N CYS A 694 19.97 -10.23 -14.17
CA CYS A 694 19.27 -10.92 -15.26
C CYS A 694 20.21 -11.27 -16.43
N ARG A 695 21.27 -10.49 -16.65
CA ARG A 695 22.32 -10.76 -17.64
C ARG A 695 23.04 -12.09 -17.37
N ALA A 696 23.41 -12.36 -16.11
CA ALA A 696 24.04 -13.62 -15.72
C ALA A 696 23.10 -14.83 -15.88
N VAL A 697 21.79 -14.66 -15.64
CA VAL A 697 20.79 -15.69 -15.94
C VAL A 697 20.70 -15.95 -17.44
N ALA A 698 20.68 -14.89 -18.26
CA ALA A 698 20.63 -15.00 -19.71
C ALA A 698 21.89 -15.63 -20.32
N GLU A 699 23.05 -15.50 -19.69
CA GLU A 699 24.28 -16.20 -20.09
C GLU A 699 24.16 -17.72 -19.89
N ASP A 700 23.67 -18.18 -18.74
CA ASP A 700 23.46 -19.60 -18.49
C ASP A 700 22.32 -20.17 -19.35
N LEU A 701 21.22 -19.43 -19.53
CA LEU A 701 20.15 -19.82 -20.46
C LEU A 701 20.66 -19.98 -21.91
N ARG A 702 21.56 -19.11 -22.40
CA ARG A 702 22.19 -19.26 -23.72
C ARG A 702 23.05 -20.54 -23.79
N LYS A 703 23.83 -20.87 -22.75
CA LYS A 703 24.64 -22.11 -22.69
C LYS A 703 23.74 -23.35 -22.75
N ILE A 704 22.66 -23.36 -21.95
CA ILE A 704 21.67 -24.44 -21.93
C ILE A 704 20.99 -24.58 -23.31
N ARG A 705 20.57 -23.48 -23.92
CA ARG A 705 19.97 -23.45 -25.25
C ARG A 705 20.89 -24.07 -26.31
N ALA A 706 22.18 -23.73 -26.28
CA ALA A 706 23.16 -24.29 -27.21
C ALA A 706 23.33 -25.81 -27.02
N SER A 707 23.35 -26.29 -25.76
CA SER A 707 23.41 -27.74 -25.47
C SER A 707 22.13 -28.53 -25.81
N LEU A 708 21.06 -27.85 -26.25
CA LEU A 708 19.81 -28.44 -26.74
C LEU A 708 19.63 -28.31 -28.27
N ALA A 709 20.64 -27.76 -28.96
CA ALA A 709 20.70 -27.64 -30.42
C ALA A 709 21.78 -28.54 -31.05
N LEU A 710 22.38 -29.42 -30.22
CA LEU A 710 23.34 -30.47 -30.55
C LEU A 710 22.71 -31.83 -30.25
#